data_AF-A0A3C1SJH3-F1
#
_entry.id   AF-A0A3C1SJH3-F1
#
_cell.length_a   1.000
_cell.length_b   1.000
_cell.length_c   1.000
_cell.angle_alpha   90.00
_cell.angle_beta   90.00
_cell.angle_gamma   90.00
#
_symmetry.space_group_name_H-M   'P 1'
#
loop_
_entity.id
_entity.type
_entity.pdbx_description
1 polymer ?
#
loop_
_entity_poly.entity_id
_entity_poly.type
_entity_poly.pdbx_seq_one_letter_code
_entity_poly.pdbx_strand_id
1 'polypeptide(L)'
;MNRNRFCKWINSFICGTFVVLTFTGCFFDFIEGSGAQILDCQAVAGDGIAVVSWTMRGSSDVQLDAYVDGQRVFGDTVSAGKTNQFAYGLTNGIEYTFVVSNGTSEKSVSVTPSLEAGAQNTCEVNASTDYAFEIPASKTFVLLRGAQGKTVEFANINTTDQVLSSTYARVLVNAAVTDGTNVDPFEGALLHPEVAEINANRYSSRSVMVTPKEDVSSVRHFVEPTSVSIDASSRFGANSDDNFDISEIEKDLEGGSLNQFLINSGEYHKYVWLDANVSMDRYSYKKVTLRAVGTNNNQIKCLVWVEDSCYQSSEIAASGKMVTQKLAQELANTFAQHCDSERAVFGDEKEKFIEGGGSNGKNLNDPDYGSDTKDYVNIVIYDIGADYNNKVQQCNVAGYFFSKDYLSEGNYNGVDTYASKLANISNHGKYFYIDAPFCNYVSKDNYTGNNNKVSETIISTLFHEFQHMINFGQKVGDAPSWYNEMLSMLAEDMMRQQLGLNESVRKERLPAFNKYYWMSGATEYLEGENTVISYSTAYAFGAWLARTYGGVELVSKISRNQSVGLESIRDAIREQTGQTLTADELLKQYIQACVFRTGFASTTGHQLPTFYKDGTTSIGSCSLTKINLFGEAYKYNPYTNSSVSYYGPLLFTSTQKLAVRPTGFVLHSIGTVSTNEDVMLFFSPQMYSDANANQLVLYVQNQFSNKLVDELSED
;
A
#
# COMPACT_ATOMS: atom_id res chain seq x y z
N MET A 1 -29.24 -43.85 20.48
CA MET A 1 -30.25 -43.92 21.56
C MET A 1 -30.56 -42.51 22.04
N ASN A 2 -31.84 -42.11 21.97
CA ASN A 2 -32.62 -41.20 22.85
C ASN A 2 -31.90 -39.99 23.50
N ARG A 3 -32.24 -38.73 23.15
CA ARG A 3 -33.42 -37.91 23.53
C ARG A 3 -33.15 -36.96 24.71
N ASN A 4 -33.32 -35.66 24.42
CA ASN A 4 -34.12 -34.64 25.15
C ASN A 4 -33.66 -33.95 26.47
N ARG A 5 -33.73 -32.59 26.37
CA ARG A 5 -34.34 -31.56 27.28
C ARG A 5 -33.58 -31.16 28.57
N PHE A 6 -33.25 -29.89 28.85
CA PHE A 6 -34.01 -28.61 28.99
C PHE A 6 -34.76 -28.45 30.34
N CYS A 7 -34.30 -27.51 31.19
CA CYS A 7 -35.03 -26.64 32.17
C CYS A 7 -34.03 -26.07 33.23
N LYS A 8 -33.83 -24.75 33.38
CA LYS A 8 -34.60 -23.68 34.08
C LYS A 8 -33.95 -23.28 35.42
N TRP A 9 -33.72 -21.99 35.63
CA TRP A 9 -33.85 -21.30 36.93
C TRP A 9 -34.27 -19.83 36.73
N ILE A 10 -34.92 -19.23 37.73
CA ILE A 10 -36.00 -18.22 37.65
C ILE A 10 -35.81 -17.10 38.71
N ASN A 11 -36.28 -15.87 38.37
CA ASN A 11 -36.76 -14.72 39.21
C ASN A 11 -35.80 -13.91 40.11
N SER A 12 -35.96 -12.59 40.38
CA SER A 12 -37.15 -11.72 40.61
C SER A 12 -36.78 -10.20 40.56
N PHE A 13 -37.54 -9.31 39.90
CA PHE A 13 -38.61 -8.36 40.37
C PHE A 13 -38.19 -6.95 40.89
N ILE A 14 -38.64 -5.87 40.20
CA ILE A 14 -39.29 -4.66 40.79
C ILE A 14 -40.36 -4.13 39.80
N CYS A 15 -41.56 -3.89 40.32
CA CYS A 15 -42.74 -3.32 39.66
C CYS A 15 -42.71 -1.80 39.54
N GLY A 16 -43.37 -1.27 38.50
CA GLY A 16 -43.85 0.11 38.41
C GLY A 16 -44.90 0.23 37.29
N THR A 17 -46.17 0.22 37.68
CA THR A 17 -47.36 0.19 36.81
C THR A 17 -47.70 1.57 36.24
N PHE A 18 -47.92 1.67 34.93
CA PHE A 18 -48.84 2.66 34.34
C PHE A 18 -49.67 1.99 33.23
N VAL A 19 -50.94 2.39 33.17
CA VAL A 19 -52.07 1.71 32.55
C VAL A 19 -52.28 2.13 31.09
N VAL A 20 -52.36 1.12 30.22
CA VAL A 20 -53.25 0.93 29.04
C VAL A 20 -53.31 2.02 27.95
N LEU A 21 -52.79 1.65 26.77
CA LEU A 21 -53.49 1.75 25.49
C LEU A 21 -52.89 0.73 24.51
N THR A 22 -53.47 -0.47 24.48
CA THR A 22 -53.21 -1.49 23.46
C THR A 22 -53.97 -1.12 22.19
N PHE A 23 -53.25 -0.65 21.17
CA PHE A 23 -53.61 -0.89 19.77
C PHE A 23 -52.67 -1.99 19.25
N THR A 24 -53.14 -3.23 19.27
CA THR A 24 -52.64 -4.29 18.39
C THR A 24 -53.03 -3.94 16.96
N GLY A 25 -52.23 -3.08 16.32
CA GLY A 25 -52.17 -2.95 14.88
C GLY A 25 -51.03 -3.82 14.37
N CYS A 26 -51.32 -5.10 14.10
CA CYS A 26 -50.48 -5.88 13.21
C CYS A 26 -50.55 -5.23 11.83
N PHE A 27 -49.57 -4.38 11.49
CA PHE A 27 -49.26 -4.17 10.08
C PHE A 27 -48.54 -5.43 9.59
N PHE A 28 -49.34 -6.43 9.21
CA PHE A 28 -49.01 -7.18 8.03
C PHE A 28 -49.09 -6.18 6.88
N ASP A 29 -47.97 -5.58 6.49
CA ASP A 29 -47.86 -5.12 5.12
C ASP A 29 -48.00 -6.37 4.26
N PHE A 30 -49.19 -6.53 3.70
CA PHE A 30 -49.43 -7.39 2.57
C PHE A 30 -48.37 -7.03 1.52
N ILE A 31 -47.45 -7.95 1.26
CA ILE A 31 -46.60 -7.94 0.07
C ILE A 31 -47.54 -8.21 -1.11
N GLU A 32 -48.33 -7.20 -1.49
CA GLU A 32 -49.09 -7.22 -2.74
C GLU A 32 -48.12 -6.87 -3.87
N GLY A 33 -47.80 -7.91 -4.66
CA GLY A 33 -47.14 -7.81 -5.94
C GLY A 33 -45.62 -7.71 -5.88
N SER A 34 -44.93 -8.84 -5.91
CA SER A 34 -43.49 -8.94 -6.22
C SER A 34 -43.17 -8.61 -7.70
N GLY A 35 -43.92 -7.69 -8.31
CA GLY A 35 -43.72 -7.26 -9.69
C GLY A 35 -42.55 -6.30 -9.79
N ALA A 36 -41.84 -6.34 -10.92
CA ALA A 36 -40.83 -5.34 -11.20
C ALA A 36 -41.50 -3.96 -11.31
N GLN A 37 -40.92 -2.93 -10.71
CA GLN A 37 -41.45 -1.57 -10.70
C GLN A 37 -40.37 -0.55 -11.04
N ILE A 38 -40.65 0.32 -12.01
CA ILE A 38 -39.82 1.48 -12.36
C ILE A 38 -40.08 2.59 -11.33
N LEU A 39 -39.01 3.00 -10.65
CA LEU A 39 -39.05 3.96 -9.55
C LEU A 39 -38.83 5.39 -10.06
N ASP A 40 -37.85 5.57 -10.94
CA ASP A 40 -37.47 6.87 -11.52
C ASP A 40 -36.93 6.69 -12.95
N CYS A 41 -37.02 7.73 -13.78
CA CYS A 41 -36.32 7.80 -15.07
C CYS A 41 -35.76 9.20 -15.32
N GLN A 42 -34.58 9.25 -15.95
CA GLN A 42 -33.86 10.47 -16.27
C GLN A 42 -33.30 10.36 -17.69
N ALA A 43 -33.22 11.47 -18.40
CA ALA A 43 -32.60 11.51 -19.71
C ALA A 43 -31.56 12.63 -19.78
N VAL A 44 -30.48 12.38 -20.50
CA VAL A 44 -29.44 13.36 -20.80
C VAL A 44 -29.32 13.45 -22.31
N ALA A 45 -29.57 14.63 -22.86
CA ALA A 45 -29.48 14.87 -24.29
C ALA A 45 -28.07 15.32 -24.71
N GLY A 46 -27.68 14.87 -25.91
CA GLY A 46 -26.49 15.29 -26.63
C GLY A 46 -26.84 15.88 -28.00
N ASP A 47 -25.90 15.80 -28.94
CA ASP A 47 -26.08 16.21 -30.34
C ASP A 47 -26.73 15.07 -31.13
N GLY A 48 -28.04 15.16 -31.36
CA GLY A 48 -28.82 14.14 -32.07
C GLY A 48 -28.95 12.78 -31.36
N ILE A 49 -28.59 12.73 -30.06
CA ILE A 49 -28.67 11.54 -29.21
C ILE A 49 -29.32 11.91 -27.87
N ALA A 50 -29.98 10.96 -27.24
CA ALA A 50 -30.26 11.01 -25.81
C ALA A 50 -29.95 9.66 -25.16
N VAL A 51 -29.45 9.68 -23.93
CA VAL A 51 -29.43 8.51 -23.06
C VAL A 51 -30.58 8.62 -22.10
N VAL A 52 -31.38 7.57 -22.04
CA VAL A 52 -32.45 7.42 -21.05
C VAL A 52 -32.01 6.38 -20.05
N SER A 53 -32.11 6.70 -18.77
CA SER A 53 -31.73 5.84 -17.66
C SER A 53 -32.89 5.75 -16.66
N TRP A 54 -32.97 4.64 -15.94
CA TRP A 54 -34.06 4.38 -15.00
C TRP A 54 -33.61 3.51 -13.83
N THR A 55 -34.32 3.64 -12.70
CA THR A 55 -34.12 2.79 -11.52
C THR A 55 -35.32 1.87 -11.34
N MET A 56 -35.09 0.62 -10.95
CA MET A 56 -36.14 -0.37 -10.77
C MET A 56 -35.99 -1.16 -9.48
N ARG A 57 -37.12 -1.59 -8.94
CA ARG A 57 -37.22 -2.66 -7.95
C ARG A 57 -37.59 -3.95 -8.70
N GLY A 58 -36.79 -5.01 -8.58
CA GLY A 58 -36.96 -6.25 -9.35
C GLY A 58 -36.30 -6.18 -10.73
N SER A 59 -36.47 -7.24 -11.53
CA SER A 59 -35.89 -7.35 -12.88
C SER A 59 -36.97 -7.81 -13.87
N SER A 60 -37.12 -7.08 -14.97
CA SER A 60 -38.02 -7.39 -16.09
C SER A 60 -37.49 -6.72 -17.35
N ASP A 61 -37.93 -7.18 -18.52
CA ASP A 61 -37.73 -6.41 -19.75
C ASP A 61 -38.44 -5.05 -19.64
N VAL A 62 -37.87 -4.05 -20.31
CA VAL A 62 -38.32 -2.66 -20.28
C VAL A 62 -38.52 -2.17 -21.71
N GLN A 63 -39.67 -1.61 -21.99
CA GLN A 63 -39.93 -0.90 -23.24
C GLN A 63 -39.51 0.56 -23.06
N LEU A 64 -38.63 1.05 -23.94
CA LEU A 64 -38.30 2.46 -24.06
C LEU A 64 -38.91 3.00 -25.35
N ASP A 65 -39.79 3.97 -25.23
CA ASP A 65 -40.38 4.68 -26.37
C ASP A 65 -40.04 6.17 -26.29
N ALA A 66 -39.86 6.83 -27.44
CA ALA A 66 -39.73 8.29 -27.49
C ALA A 66 -40.86 8.89 -28.32
N TYR A 67 -41.35 10.04 -27.86
CA TYR A 67 -42.46 10.75 -28.47
C TYR A 67 -42.09 12.19 -28.79
N VAL A 68 -42.58 12.68 -29.93
CA VAL A 68 -42.58 14.09 -30.32
C VAL A 68 -44.01 14.46 -30.62
N ASP A 69 -44.55 15.49 -29.96
CA ASP A 69 -45.95 15.90 -30.09
C ASP A 69 -46.97 14.74 -29.97
N GLY A 70 -46.67 13.78 -29.09
CA GLY A 70 -47.50 12.59 -28.85
C GLY A 70 -47.40 11.49 -29.92
N GLN A 71 -46.61 11.68 -30.98
CA GLN A 71 -46.31 10.65 -31.98
C GLN A 71 -45.06 9.86 -31.55
N ARG A 72 -45.14 8.53 -31.56
CA ARG A 72 -44.00 7.65 -31.27
C ARG A 72 -43.01 7.71 -32.43
N VAL A 73 -41.78 8.10 -32.14
CA VAL A 73 -40.70 8.27 -33.14
C VAL A 73 -39.52 7.32 -32.91
N PHE A 74 -39.41 6.74 -31.72
CA PHE A 74 -38.42 5.73 -31.38
C PHE A 74 -39.07 4.69 -30.46
N GLY A 75 -38.58 3.45 -30.53
CA GLY A 75 -39.08 2.37 -29.71
C GLY A 75 -38.11 1.20 -29.66
N ASP A 76 -37.80 0.73 -28.47
CA ASP A 76 -36.87 -0.37 -28.24
C ASP A 76 -37.28 -1.21 -27.02
N THR A 77 -36.94 -2.49 -27.04
CA THR A 77 -37.15 -3.41 -25.93
C THR A 77 -35.81 -3.77 -25.31
N VAL A 78 -35.64 -3.37 -24.07
CA VAL A 78 -34.40 -3.50 -23.31
C VAL A 78 -34.50 -4.70 -22.38
N SER A 79 -33.60 -5.67 -22.54
CA SER A 79 -33.61 -6.90 -21.74
C SER A 79 -33.45 -6.65 -20.25
N ALA A 80 -34.06 -7.52 -19.45
CA ALA A 80 -34.03 -7.50 -18.00
C ALA A 80 -32.61 -7.31 -17.42
N GLY A 81 -32.49 -6.40 -16.45
CA GLY A 81 -31.23 -6.08 -15.76
C GLY A 81 -30.48 -4.86 -16.31
N LYS A 82 -30.83 -4.34 -17.49
CA LYS A 82 -30.33 -3.05 -17.97
C LYS A 82 -31.11 -1.90 -17.33
N THR A 83 -30.41 -0.78 -17.10
CA THR A 83 -30.96 0.42 -16.45
C THR A 83 -30.84 1.67 -17.32
N ASN A 84 -30.48 1.52 -18.59
CA ASN A 84 -30.37 2.60 -19.55
C ASN A 84 -30.44 2.10 -21.01
N GLN A 85 -30.77 2.99 -21.94
CA GLN A 85 -30.77 2.76 -23.38
C GLN A 85 -30.55 4.07 -24.14
N PHE A 86 -29.91 3.98 -25.30
CA PHE A 86 -29.68 5.11 -26.20
C PHE A 86 -30.84 5.27 -27.19
N ALA A 87 -31.17 6.52 -27.48
CA ALA A 87 -31.97 6.89 -28.62
C ALA A 87 -31.12 7.74 -29.58
N TYR A 88 -30.89 7.20 -30.77
CA TYR A 88 -30.10 7.82 -31.84
C TYR A 88 -31.01 8.43 -32.91
N GLY A 89 -30.43 9.26 -33.77
CA GLY A 89 -31.15 9.89 -34.89
C GLY A 89 -32.17 10.93 -34.44
N LEU A 90 -31.98 11.49 -33.25
CA LEU A 90 -32.82 12.57 -32.76
C LEU A 90 -32.49 13.86 -33.50
N THR A 91 -33.49 14.71 -33.71
CA THR A 91 -33.30 16.01 -34.36
C THR A 91 -33.07 17.07 -33.29
N ASN A 92 -31.97 17.82 -33.43
CA ASN A 92 -31.66 18.92 -32.53
C ASN A 92 -32.75 20.00 -32.55
N GLY A 93 -33.07 20.55 -31.38
CA GLY A 93 -34.11 21.56 -31.18
C GLY A 93 -35.52 20.99 -31.04
N ILE A 94 -35.70 19.67 -31.15
CA ILE A 94 -36.98 19.00 -30.90
C ILE A 94 -36.98 18.42 -29.49
N GLU A 95 -38.03 18.70 -28.72
CA GLU A 95 -38.23 18.05 -27.41
C GLU A 95 -38.75 16.63 -27.61
N TYR A 96 -38.04 15.67 -27.02
CA TYR A 96 -38.43 14.26 -26.99
C TYR A 96 -38.91 13.92 -25.59
N THR A 97 -40.09 13.32 -25.48
CA THR A 97 -40.57 12.70 -24.25
C THR A 97 -40.31 11.21 -24.31
N PHE A 98 -39.39 10.73 -23.48
CA PHE A 98 -39.09 9.31 -23.33
C PHE A 98 -40.01 8.69 -22.30
N VAL A 99 -40.53 7.52 -22.61
CA VAL A 99 -41.41 6.72 -21.75
C VAL A 99 -40.74 5.37 -21.54
N VAL A 100 -40.47 5.06 -20.27
CA VAL A 100 -39.90 3.78 -19.83
C VAL A 100 -41.02 3.00 -19.17
N SER A 101 -41.38 1.83 -19.70
CA SER A 101 -42.46 0.99 -19.16
C SER A 101 -42.06 -0.49 -19.08
N ASN A 102 -42.66 -1.24 -18.15
CA ASN A 102 -42.47 -2.70 -18.06
C ASN A 102 -43.80 -3.47 -18.02
N GLY A 103 -44.85 -2.88 -18.58
CA GLY A 103 -46.22 -3.41 -18.56
C GLY A 103 -46.98 -3.21 -17.25
N THR A 104 -46.29 -3.12 -16.10
CA THR A 104 -46.91 -2.89 -14.78
C THR A 104 -46.61 -1.52 -14.19
N SER A 105 -45.59 -0.83 -14.68
CA SER A 105 -45.19 0.51 -14.26
C SER A 105 -44.66 1.31 -15.44
N GLU A 106 -44.76 2.64 -15.35
CA GLU A 106 -44.34 3.58 -16.37
C GLU A 106 -43.78 4.87 -15.74
N LYS A 107 -42.72 5.41 -16.33
CA LYS A 107 -42.16 6.74 -16.02
C LYS A 107 -41.79 7.46 -17.31
N SER A 108 -41.84 8.79 -17.30
CA SER A 108 -41.45 9.59 -18.45
C SER A 108 -40.53 10.75 -18.09
N VAL A 109 -39.70 11.15 -19.05
CA VAL A 109 -38.77 12.27 -18.95
C VAL A 109 -38.62 12.94 -20.30
N SER A 110 -38.60 14.27 -20.32
CA SER A 110 -38.46 15.05 -21.55
C SER A 110 -37.08 15.69 -21.64
N VAL A 111 -36.47 15.65 -22.81
CA VAL A 111 -35.20 16.33 -23.10
C VAL A 111 -35.19 16.87 -24.53
N THR A 112 -34.45 17.95 -24.74
CA THR A 112 -34.25 18.55 -26.07
C THR A 112 -32.79 18.39 -26.49
N PRO A 113 -32.47 17.45 -27.41
CA PRO A 113 -31.17 17.39 -28.08
C PRO A 113 -30.84 18.73 -28.72
N SER A 114 -29.58 19.13 -28.64
CA SER A 114 -29.11 20.32 -29.32
C SER A 114 -27.61 20.20 -29.57
N LEU A 115 -27.13 20.93 -30.60
CA LEU A 115 -25.70 21.08 -30.84
C LEU A 115 -25.00 21.63 -29.59
N GLU A 116 -25.65 22.55 -28.85
CA GLU A 116 -25.12 23.10 -27.61
C GLU A 116 -25.11 22.07 -26.48
N ALA A 117 -26.16 21.26 -26.30
CA ALA A 117 -26.19 20.18 -25.30
C ALA A 117 -25.14 19.10 -25.60
N GLY A 118 -24.97 18.74 -26.87
CA GLY A 118 -23.89 17.84 -27.30
C GLY A 118 -22.52 18.45 -27.08
N ALA A 119 -22.28 19.70 -27.50
CA ALA A 119 -21.01 20.38 -27.27
C ALA A 119 -20.74 20.61 -25.77
N GLN A 120 -21.77 20.77 -24.92
CA GLN A 120 -21.62 20.94 -23.49
C GLN A 120 -21.33 19.63 -22.76
N ASN A 121 -21.92 18.50 -23.18
CA ASN A 121 -21.84 17.24 -22.45
C ASN A 121 -20.88 16.21 -23.08
N THR A 122 -20.47 16.40 -24.34
CA THR A 122 -19.54 15.52 -25.05
C THR A 122 -18.13 16.10 -25.08
N CYS A 123 -17.13 15.24 -24.94
CA CYS A 123 -15.75 15.49 -25.38
C CYS A 123 -15.35 14.47 -26.44
N GLU A 124 -14.70 14.94 -27.50
CA GLU A 124 -14.17 14.08 -28.56
C GLU A 124 -12.71 13.75 -28.28
N VAL A 125 -12.33 12.49 -28.45
CA VAL A 125 -10.97 11.98 -28.23
C VAL A 125 -10.53 11.14 -29.42
N ASN A 126 -9.28 11.31 -29.84
CA ASN A 126 -8.71 10.60 -30.99
C ASN A 126 -7.65 9.59 -30.53
N ALA A 127 -8.02 8.30 -30.51
CA ALA A 127 -7.14 7.22 -30.06
C ALA A 127 -6.00 6.86 -31.03
N SER A 128 -5.95 7.50 -32.20
CA SER A 128 -4.85 7.29 -33.15
C SER A 128 -3.60 8.10 -32.80
N THR A 129 -3.76 9.24 -32.12
CA THR A 129 -2.67 10.18 -31.80
C THR A 129 -2.36 10.25 -30.32
N ASP A 130 -3.35 10.05 -29.46
CA ASP A 130 -3.25 10.23 -28.02
C ASP A 130 -3.73 8.98 -27.28
N TYR A 131 -3.21 8.78 -26.06
CA TYR A 131 -3.38 7.52 -25.32
C TYR A 131 -3.91 7.71 -23.89
N ALA A 132 -3.98 8.95 -23.41
CA ALA A 132 -4.52 9.30 -22.10
C ALA A 132 -5.32 10.60 -22.21
N PHE A 133 -6.56 10.60 -21.74
CA PHE A 133 -7.51 11.71 -21.91
C PHE A 133 -8.20 12.02 -20.60
N GLU A 134 -7.99 13.22 -20.07
CA GLU A 134 -8.76 13.71 -18.92
C GLU A 134 -10.17 14.07 -19.37
N ILE A 135 -11.16 13.47 -18.72
CA ILE A 135 -12.58 13.71 -19.03
C ILE A 135 -13.08 14.80 -18.08
N PRO A 136 -13.43 16.00 -18.58
CA PRO A 136 -13.84 17.08 -17.72
C PRO A 136 -15.07 16.71 -16.88
N ALA A 137 -15.14 17.26 -15.68
CA ALA A 137 -16.24 17.07 -14.72
C ALA A 137 -17.64 17.26 -15.33
N SER A 138 -17.77 18.23 -16.24
CA SER A 138 -19.03 18.58 -16.90
C SER A 138 -19.41 17.65 -18.04
N LYS A 139 -18.53 16.73 -18.46
CA LYS A 139 -18.73 15.86 -19.61
C LYS A 139 -19.19 14.49 -19.16
N THR A 140 -20.33 14.04 -19.65
CA THR A 140 -20.84 12.68 -19.42
C THR A 140 -20.70 11.79 -20.65
N PHE A 141 -20.44 12.36 -21.83
CA PHE A 141 -20.24 11.63 -23.07
C PHE A 141 -18.81 11.78 -23.56
N VAL A 142 -18.25 10.68 -24.06
CA VAL A 142 -16.95 10.68 -24.74
C VAL A 142 -17.11 10.02 -26.10
N LEU A 143 -16.89 10.78 -27.17
CA LEU A 143 -16.83 10.25 -28.54
C LEU A 143 -15.38 9.84 -28.82
N LEU A 144 -15.14 8.53 -28.86
CA LEU A 144 -13.84 7.93 -29.05
C LEU A 144 -13.68 7.50 -30.51
N ARG A 145 -12.80 8.20 -31.25
CA ARG A 145 -12.50 7.90 -32.65
C ARG A 145 -11.21 7.11 -32.81
N GLY A 146 -11.15 6.28 -33.85
CA GLY A 146 -9.92 5.59 -34.26
C GLY A 146 -9.43 4.54 -33.25
N ALA A 147 -10.33 3.99 -32.45
CA ALA A 147 -10.00 3.02 -31.40
C ALA A 147 -9.96 1.56 -31.87
N GLN A 148 -10.11 1.28 -33.18
CA GLN A 148 -10.08 -0.09 -33.69
C GLN A 148 -8.81 -0.86 -33.26
N GLY A 149 -9.01 -2.06 -32.71
CA GLY A 149 -7.93 -2.92 -32.21
C GLY A 149 -7.27 -2.40 -30.93
N LYS A 150 -7.92 -1.46 -30.22
CA LYS A 150 -7.43 -0.90 -28.97
C LYS A 150 -8.22 -1.41 -27.77
N THR A 151 -7.52 -1.63 -26.67
CA THR A 151 -8.14 -1.80 -25.35
C THR A 151 -8.35 -0.42 -24.75
N VAL A 152 -9.54 -0.22 -24.18
CA VAL A 152 -9.97 1.02 -23.55
C VAL A 152 -10.20 0.78 -22.06
N GLU A 153 -9.63 1.66 -21.25
CA GLU A 153 -9.70 1.61 -19.79
C GLU A 153 -9.98 3.02 -19.26
N PHE A 154 -10.43 3.13 -18.02
CA PHE A 154 -10.45 4.42 -17.35
C PHE A 154 -10.01 4.30 -15.90
N ALA A 155 -9.51 5.39 -15.35
CA ALA A 155 -9.23 5.52 -13.93
C ALA A 155 -10.13 6.58 -13.30
N ASN A 156 -10.71 6.27 -12.13
CA ASN A 156 -11.05 7.31 -11.17
C ASN A 156 -9.78 7.62 -10.37
N ILE A 157 -9.37 8.89 -10.34
CA ILE A 157 -8.15 9.37 -9.70
C ILE A 157 -8.53 10.32 -8.58
N ASN A 158 -7.87 10.14 -7.43
CA ASN A 158 -7.98 11.02 -6.28
C ASN A 158 -6.60 11.60 -5.99
N THR A 159 -6.44 12.90 -6.16
CA THR A 159 -5.18 13.60 -5.85
C THR A 159 -5.21 14.31 -4.50
N THR A 160 -6.28 14.15 -3.73
CA THR A 160 -6.45 14.74 -2.40
C THR A 160 -5.91 13.83 -1.29
N ASP A 161 -5.86 14.35 -0.06
CA ASP A 161 -5.48 13.61 1.14
C ASP A 161 -6.66 12.88 1.82
N GLN A 162 -7.88 13.01 1.29
CA GLN A 162 -9.09 12.39 1.82
C GLN A 162 -9.54 11.21 0.97
N VAL A 163 -10.22 10.23 1.57
CA VAL A 163 -10.86 9.15 0.81
C VAL A 163 -12.08 9.71 0.06
N LEU A 164 -12.16 9.46 -1.25
CA LEU A 164 -13.38 9.73 -2.01
C LEU A 164 -14.34 8.56 -1.86
N SER A 165 -15.54 8.83 -1.35
CA SER A 165 -16.61 7.83 -1.26
C SER A 165 -16.92 7.22 -2.63
N SER A 166 -17.24 5.93 -2.65
CA SER A 166 -17.68 5.21 -3.86
C SER A 166 -18.94 5.82 -4.50
N THR A 167 -19.74 6.56 -3.72
CA THR A 167 -20.90 7.31 -4.23
C THR A 167 -20.52 8.46 -5.16
N TYR A 168 -19.29 8.95 -5.06
CA TYR A 168 -18.77 10.03 -5.89
C TYR A 168 -17.95 9.52 -7.08
N ALA A 169 -17.56 8.24 -7.09
CA ALA A 169 -16.85 7.63 -8.19
C ALA A 169 -17.73 7.58 -9.44
N ARG A 170 -17.16 7.96 -10.58
CA ARG A 170 -17.83 7.90 -11.87
C ARG A 170 -17.66 6.50 -12.44
N VAL A 171 -18.71 6.00 -13.06
CA VAL A 171 -18.71 4.68 -13.69
C VAL A 171 -19.16 4.80 -15.13
N LEU A 172 -18.72 3.89 -15.96
CA LEU A 172 -19.28 3.72 -17.28
C LEU A 172 -20.67 3.10 -17.11
N VAL A 173 -21.68 3.83 -17.56
CA VAL A 173 -23.07 3.40 -17.53
C VAL A 173 -23.39 2.61 -18.80
N ASN A 174 -22.77 2.98 -19.93
CA ASN A 174 -22.89 2.28 -21.20
C ASN A 174 -21.72 2.61 -22.15
N ALA A 175 -21.42 1.69 -23.06
CA ALA A 175 -20.57 1.93 -24.22
C ALA A 175 -21.27 1.35 -25.45
N ALA A 176 -21.44 2.19 -26.47
CA ALA A 176 -22.10 1.81 -27.70
C ALA A 176 -21.28 2.28 -28.89
N VAL A 177 -21.22 1.45 -29.92
CA VAL A 177 -20.69 1.86 -31.23
C VAL A 177 -21.79 2.62 -31.97
N THR A 178 -21.43 3.65 -32.74
CA THR A 178 -22.40 4.54 -33.41
C THR A 178 -23.42 3.84 -34.33
N ASP A 179 -23.14 2.64 -34.85
CA ASP A 179 -24.08 1.84 -35.67
C ASP A 179 -24.72 0.65 -34.89
N GLY A 180 -24.65 0.64 -33.56
CA GLY A 180 -25.41 -0.28 -32.70
C GLY A 180 -24.74 -1.63 -32.38
N THR A 181 -23.47 -1.82 -32.73
CA THR A 181 -22.67 -2.96 -32.25
C THR A 181 -22.14 -2.70 -30.83
N ASN A 182 -21.94 -3.74 -30.02
CA ASN A 182 -21.44 -3.63 -28.64
C ASN A 182 -19.90 -3.67 -28.60
N VAL A 183 -19.30 -2.96 -27.65
CA VAL A 183 -17.87 -3.15 -27.30
C VAL A 183 -17.72 -4.51 -26.63
N ASP A 184 -16.77 -5.32 -27.11
CA ASP A 184 -16.54 -6.66 -26.55
C ASP A 184 -16.05 -6.51 -25.09
N PRO A 185 -16.76 -7.13 -24.12
CA PRO A 185 -16.38 -7.04 -22.72
C PRO A 185 -14.98 -7.61 -22.54
N PHE A 186 -14.17 -6.96 -21.70
CA PHE A 186 -12.81 -7.38 -21.47
C PHE A 186 -12.73 -8.73 -20.73
N GLU A 187 -12.10 -9.72 -21.36
CA GLU A 187 -11.80 -10.99 -20.73
C GLU A 187 -10.72 -10.83 -19.65
N GLY A 188 -11.15 -10.65 -18.39
CA GLY A 188 -10.23 -10.51 -17.25
C GLY A 188 -10.63 -9.45 -16.23
N ALA A 189 -11.70 -8.68 -16.46
CA ALA A 189 -12.24 -7.80 -15.44
C ALA A 189 -12.94 -8.64 -14.35
N LEU A 190 -12.58 -8.45 -13.08
CA LEU A 190 -13.21 -9.18 -11.98
C LEU A 190 -14.51 -8.51 -11.55
N LEU A 191 -15.60 -9.28 -11.50
CA LEU A 191 -16.84 -8.90 -10.82
C LEU A 191 -16.62 -9.05 -9.31
N HIS A 192 -16.24 -7.99 -8.60
CA HIS A 192 -16.02 -8.10 -7.15
C HIS A 192 -16.94 -7.19 -6.31
N PRO A 193 -18.27 -7.46 -6.22
CA PRO A 193 -19.17 -6.66 -5.38
C PRO A 193 -18.97 -6.88 -3.87
N GLU A 194 -18.65 -8.11 -3.40
CA GLU A 194 -18.77 -8.44 -1.97
C GLU A 194 -17.64 -7.89 -1.06
N VAL A 195 -16.45 -7.57 -1.57
CA VAL A 195 -15.32 -7.06 -0.74
C VAL A 195 -15.15 -5.54 -0.87
N ALA A 196 -15.56 -4.97 -2.00
CA ALA A 196 -15.48 -3.55 -2.33
C ALA A 196 -16.41 -2.67 -1.47
N GLU A 197 -17.69 -3.04 -1.38
CA GLU A 197 -18.74 -2.24 -0.74
C GLU A 197 -18.67 -2.33 0.80
N ILE A 198 -18.16 -3.46 1.31
CA ILE A 198 -17.90 -3.66 2.74
C ILE A 198 -16.77 -2.74 3.25
N ASN A 199 -15.79 -2.40 2.41
CA ASN A 199 -14.60 -1.63 2.82
C ASN A 199 -14.81 -0.11 2.79
N ALA A 200 -15.61 0.43 1.87
CA ALA A 200 -15.83 1.88 1.78
C ALA A 200 -16.67 2.43 2.95
N ASN A 201 -17.71 1.71 3.37
CA ASN A 201 -18.60 2.16 4.45
C ASN A 201 -18.03 1.89 5.86
N ARG A 202 -17.19 0.86 6.03
CA ARG A 202 -16.62 0.47 7.33
C ARG A 202 -15.35 1.21 7.75
N TYR A 203 -14.79 2.06 6.89
CA TYR A 203 -13.64 2.90 7.25
C TYR A 203 -14.02 4.34 7.67
N SER A 204 -15.27 4.75 7.49
CA SER A 204 -15.80 5.97 8.14
C SER A 204 -16.07 5.78 9.65
N SER A 205 -16.16 4.52 10.11
CA SER A 205 -16.29 4.14 11.51
C SER A 205 -15.24 3.06 11.83
N ARG A 206 -14.16 3.43 12.53
CA ARG A 206 -13.11 2.51 13.03
C ARG A 206 -13.63 1.08 13.28
N SER A 207 -12.88 0.10 12.76
CA SER A 207 -12.87 -1.33 13.17
C SER A 207 -13.77 -2.32 12.41
N VAL A 208 -13.44 -2.71 11.16
CA VAL A 208 -13.56 -4.13 10.73
C VAL A 208 -12.48 -4.49 9.70
N MET A 209 -11.63 -5.45 10.04
CA MET A 209 -10.57 -5.98 9.18
C MET A 209 -11.14 -6.89 8.09
N VAL A 210 -10.78 -6.65 6.84
CA VAL A 210 -10.67 -7.74 5.85
C VAL A 210 -9.23 -8.22 5.96
N THR A 211 -9.03 -9.32 6.68
CA THR A 211 -7.74 -10.02 6.70
C THR A 211 -7.49 -10.56 5.30
N PRO A 212 -6.46 -10.10 4.56
CA PRO A 212 -6.04 -10.76 3.32
C PRO A 212 -5.65 -12.18 3.71
N LYS A 213 -6.53 -13.15 3.43
CA LYS A 213 -6.52 -14.36 4.25
C LYS A 213 -5.26 -15.20 4.08
N GLU A 214 -4.51 -15.14 2.97
CA GLU A 214 -3.43 -16.14 2.76
C GLU A 214 -2.14 -15.74 1.99
N ASP A 215 -1.97 -14.53 1.40
CA ASP A 215 -0.90 -14.35 0.37
C ASP A 215 -0.05 -13.07 0.43
N VAL A 216 -0.27 -12.15 1.37
CA VAL A 216 0.69 -11.05 1.58
C VAL A 216 1.63 -11.55 2.67
N SER A 217 2.95 -11.51 2.44
CA SER A 217 3.91 -12.03 3.41
C SER A 217 3.62 -11.45 4.79
N SER A 218 3.55 -12.34 5.79
CA SER A 218 3.16 -12.00 7.17
C SER A 218 4.22 -11.18 7.89
N VAL A 219 5.30 -10.82 7.20
CA VAL A 219 6.39 -10.02 7.74
C VAL A 219 5.92 -8.59 7.81
N ARG A 220 5.68 -8.13 9.03
CA ARG A 220 5.41 -6.73 9.33
C ARG A 220 6.71 -6.06 9.72
N HIS A 221 6.93 -4.87 9.18
CA HIS A 221 7.86 -3.92 9.76
C HIS A 221 7.10 -3.05 10.76
N PHE A 222 7.81 -2.49 11.73
CA PHE A 222 7.23 -1.88 12.92
C PHE A 222 6.63 -0.49 12.67
N VAL A 223 5.56 -0.18 13.40
CA VAL A 223 4.98 1.15 13.50
C VAL A 223 5.08 1.59 14.95
N GLU A 224 5.63 2.78 15.21
CA GLU A 224 5.84 3.30 16.56
C GLU A 224 4.53 3.29 17.39
N PRO A 225 4.55 2.83 18.65
CA PRO A 225 3.35 2.68 19.48
C PRO A 225 2.86 4.02 19.99
N THR A 226 1.54 4.24 20.00
CA THR A 226 0.92 5.47 20.51
C THR A 226 0.95 5.61 22.04
N SER A 227 1.31 4.54 22.76
CA SER A 227 1.48 4.54 24.21
C SER A 227 2.54 3.52 24.63
N VAL A 228 3.23 3.78 25.74
CA VAL A 228 4.23 2.86 26.32
C VAL A 228 3.91 2.59 27.78
N SER A 229 3.99 1.31 28.16
CA SER A 229 3.87 0.81 29.51
C SER A 229 5.17 0.10 29.91
N ILE A 230 5.62 0.39 31.14
CA ILE A 230 6.83 -0.21 31.71
C ILE A 230 6.36 -1.27 32.70
N ASP A 231 6.83 -2.51 32.56
CA ASP A 231 6.53 -3.55 33.54
C ASP A 231 7.18 -3.18 34.88
N ALA A 232 6.39 -2.79 35.89
CA ALA A 232 6.90 -2.29 37.16
C ALA A 232 7.80 -3.28 37.90
N SER A 233 7.72 -4.58 37.57
CA SER A 233 8.61 -5.61 38.13
C SER A 233 10.06 -5.51 37.62
N SER A 234 10.30 -4.82 36.50
CA SER A 234 11.62 -4.66 35.87
C SER A 234 12.49 -3.54 36.49
N ARG A 235 11.92 -2.67 37.34
CA ARG A 235 12.63 -1.49 37.91
C ARG A 235 13.62 -1.81 39.03
N PHE A 236 13.66 -3.03 39.57
CA PHE A 236 14.34 -3.34 40.84
C PHE A 236 15.72 -4.02 40.71
N GLY A 237 16.40 -3.89 39.56
CA GLY A 237 17.65 -4.64 39.33
C GLY A 237 18.73 -3.95 38.50
N ALA A 238 18.68 -2.62 38.28
CA ALA A 238 19.83 -1.89 37.74
C ALA A 238 20.94 -1.80 38.81
N ASN A 239 21.52 -2.96 39.14
CA ASN A 239 22.74 -3.04 39.93
C ASN A 239 23.90 -2.53 39.08
N SER A 240 24.86 -1.89 39.74
CA SER A 240 26.08 -1.28 39.24
C SER A 240 27.09 -2.23 38.55
N ASP A 241 26.63 -3.35 38.01
CA ASP A 241 27.46 -4.37 37.35
C ASP A 241 27.52 -4.19 35.81
N ASP A 242 26.87 -3.16 35.25
CA ASP A 242 27.01 -2.72 33.84
C ASP A 242 28.39 -2.01 33.62
N ASN A 243 29.49 -2.69 33.92
CA ASN A 243 30.85 -2.24 33.62
C ASN A 243 31.29 -2.66 32.20
N PHE A 244 30.42 -2.48 31.19
CA PHE A 244 30.85 -2.64 29.80
C PHE A 244 31.64 -1.41 29.37
N ASP A 245 32.93 -1.59 29.06
CA ASP A 245 33.79 -0.55 28.47
C ASP A 245 34.30 -1.02 27.09
N ILE A 246 33.80 -0.36 26.04
CA ILE A 246 34.21 -0.60 24.65
C ILE A 246 35.71 -0.35 24.41
N SER A 247 36.38 0.43 25.28
CA SER A 247 37.80 0.76 25.15
C SER A 247 38.71 -0.47 25.19
N GLU A 248 38.28 -1.55 25.84
CA GLU A 248 39.03 -2.82 25.84
C GLU A 248 39.00 -3.51 24.47
N ILE A 249 37.86 -3.48 23.79
CA ILE A 249 37.69 -4.07 22.45
C ILE A 249 38.49 -3.27 21.40
N GLU A 250 38.52 -1.95 21.52
CA GLU A 250 39.32 -1.09 20.64
C GLU A 250 40.82 -1.32 20.81
N LYS A 251 41.30 -1.46 22.05
CA LYS A 251 42.71 -1.77 22.34
C LYS A 251 43.14 -3.09 21.70
N ASP A 252 42.27 -4.09 21.73
CA ASP A 252 42.53 -5.38 21.08
C ASP A 252 42.60 -5.24 19.54
N LEU A 253 41.75 -4.39 18.94
CA LEU A 253 41.80 -4.09 17.51
C LEU A 253 43.07 -3.35 17.08
N GLU A 254 43.50 -2.35 17.85
CA GLU A 254 44.75 -1.62 17.60
C GLU A 254 45.97 -2.54 17.65
N GLY A 255 45.91 -3.62 18.44
CA GLY A 255 46.89 -4.70 18.49
C GLY A 255 46.94 -5.60 17.24
N GLY A 256 46.08 -5.39 16.25
CA GLY A 256 46.04 -6.16 14.99
C GLY A 256 45.37 -7.52 15.11
N SER A 257 44.70 -7.81 16.22
CA SER A 257 43.98 -9.06 16.47
C SER A 257 42.79 -8.77 17.39
N LEU A 258 41.61 -8.57 16.81
CA LEU A 258 40.36 -8.68 17.58
C LEU A 258 40.41 -10.04 18.30
N ASN A 259 40.43 -10.03 19.63
CA ASN A 259 40.55 -11.25 20.39
C ASN A 259 39.22 -12.00 20.35
N GLN A 260 38.95 -12.68 19.24
CA GLN A 260 37.73 -13.44 18.99
C GLN A 260 37.46 -14.44 20.13
N PHE A 261 38.49 -14.88 20.83
CA PHE A 261 38.39 -15.71 22.03
C PHE A 261 37.61 -15.02 23.17
N LEU A 262 37.85 -13.73 23.45
CA LEU A 262 37.13 -12.98 24.49
C LEU A 262 35.67 -12.75 24.11
N ILE A 263 35.39 -12.43 22.84
CA ILE A 263 34.00 -12.34 22.33
C ILE A 263 33.30 -13.70 22.46
N ASN A 264 33.97 -14.80 22.08
CA ASN A 264 33.40 -16.14 22.15
C ASN A 264 33.20 -16.62 23.60
N SER A 265 33.96 -16.10 24.56
CA SER A 265 33.84 -16.46 25.98
C SER A 265 32.56 -15.93 26.63
N GLY A 266 31.90 -14.95 26.00
CA GLY A 266 30.70 -14.30 26.55
C GLY A 266 30.97 -13.36 27.72
N GLU A 267 32.21 -12.89 27.87
CA GLU A 267 32.60 -11.97 28.93
C GLU A 267 31.91 -10.61 28.81
N TYR A 268 31.72 -10.11 27.59
CA TYR A 268 31.06 -8.83 27.32
C TYR A 268 29.54 -8.96 27.29
N HIS A 269 28.88 -8.45 28.31
CA HIS A 269 27.42 -8.43 28.41
C HIS A 269 26.93 -7.13 29.03
N LYS A 270 25.65 -6.83 28.77
CA LYS A 270 24.94 -5.69 29.36
C LYS A 270 23.45 -5.95 29.39
N TYR A 271 22.70 -5.04 29.98
CA TYR A 271 21.25 -5.09 29.96
C TYR A 271 20.65 -4.03 29.02
N VAL A 272 19.66 -4.45 28.23
CA VAL A 272 18.99 -3.64 27.21
C VAL A 272 17.48 -3.71 27.42
N TRP A 273 16.78 -2.59 27.26
CA TRP A 273 15.33 -2.53 27.20
C TRP A 273 14.83 -3.05 25.85
N LEU A 274 14.22 -4.23 25.89
CA LEU A 274 13.64 -4.93 24.74
C LEU A 274 12.12 -4.96 24.86
N ASP A 275 11.42 -4.97 23.73
CA ASP A 275 9.96 -5.13 23.75
C ASP A 275 9.58 -6.50 24.34
N ALA A 276 8.36 -6.60 24.85
CA ALA A 276 7.83 -7.80 25.49
C ALA A 276 6.51 -8.27 24.84
N ASN A 277 6.08 -7.65 23.74
CA ASN A 277 4.87 -8.01 22.99
C ASN A 277 4.87 -7.42 21.57
N VAL A 278 4.13 -8.05 20.67
CA VAL A 278 4.04 -7.66 19.25
C VAL A 278 3.52 -6.24 18.98
N SER A 279 2.83 -5.63 19.95
CA SER A 279 2.39 -4.22 19.87
C SER A 279 3.47 -3.23 20.31
N MET A 280 4.58 -3.75 20.86
CA MET A 280 5.74 -3.03 21.41
C MET A 280 5.37 -1.89 22.36
N ASP A 281 4.27 -2.03 23.10
CA ASP A 281 3.86 -1.10 24.14
C ASP A 281 4.29 -1.57 25.53
N ARG A 282 4.97 -2.72 25.64
CA ARG A 282 5.55 -3.26 26.87
C ARG A 282 7.03 -3.53 26.67
N TYR A 283 7.83 -3.18 27.68
CA TYR A 283 9.29 -3.39 27.66
C TYR A 283 9.80 -4.14 28.88
N SER A 284 10.86 -4.91 28.67
CA SER A 284 11.57 -5.69 29.68
C SER A 284 13.08 -5.47 29.57
N TYR A 285 13.74 -5.41 30.73
CA TYR A 285 15.19 -5.23 30.79
C TYR A 285 15.85 -6.61 30.75
N LYS A 286 16.60 -6.89 29.67
CA LYS A 286 17.10 -8.22 29.34
C LYS A 286 18.61 -8.21 29.19
N LYS A 287 19.25 -9.27 29.68
CA LYS A 287 20.68 -9.48 29.50
C LYS A 287 20.96 -9.88 28.06
N VAL A 288 21.87 -9.16 27.42
CA VAL A 288 22.40 -9.45 26.09
C VAL A 288 23.91 -9.60 26.18
N THR A 289 24.46 -10.50 25.38
CA THR A 289 25.90 -10.74 25.30
C THR A 289 26.41 -10.34 23.92
N LEU A 290 27.57 -9.67 23.85
CA LEU A 290 28.21 -9.35 22.57
C LEU A 290 28.65 -10.65 21.91
N ARG A 291 28.07 -10.97 20.77
CA ARG A 291 28.40 -12.19 20.02
C ARG A 291 29.17 -11.90 18.77
N ALA A 292 29.10 -10.71 18.17
CA ALA A 292 29.95 -10.43 17.03
C ALA A 292 30.29 -8.95 16.90
N VAL A 293 31.42 -8.69 16.25
CA VAL A 293 31.87 -7.35 15.87
C VAL A 293 32.02 -7.35 14.36
N GLY A 294 31.35 -6.41 13.71
CA GLY A 294 31.45 -6.21 12.27
C GLY A 294 32.48 -5.14 11.98
N THR A 295 33.53 -5.49 11.23
CA THR A 295 34.59 -4.56 10.85
C THR A 295 34.71 -4.40 9.35
N ASN A 296 35.04 -3.20 8.89
CA ASN A 296 35.40 -2.94 7.51
C ASN A 296 36.62 -2.01 7.49
N ASN A 297 37.66 -2.35 6.72
CA ASN A 297 38.95 -1.65 6.71
C ASN A 297 39.54 -1.41 8.12
N ASN A 298 39.48 -2.42 8.98
CA ASN A 298 39.91 -2.38 10.39
C ASN A 298 39.16 -1.37 11.28
N GLN A 299 38.02 -0.84 10.83
CA GLN A 299 37.15 0.01 11.64
C GLN A 299 35.93 -0.79 12.09
N ILE A 300 35.54 -0.68 13.36
CA ILE A 300 34.26 -1.19 13.84
C ILE A 300 33.15 -0.43 13.12
N LYS A 301 32.22 -1.17 12.54
CA LYS A 301 31.01 -0.64 11.90
C LYS A 301 29.75 -0.99 12.68
N CYS A 302 29.74 -2.14 13.34
CA CYS A 302 28.64 -2.54 14.21
C CYS A 302 29.05 -3.53 15.30
N LEU A 303 28.22 -3.61 16.33
CA LEU A 303 28.26 -4.58 17.42
C LEU A 303 26.96 -5.40 17.39
N VAL A 304 27.07 -6.71 17.40
CA VAL A 304 25.92 -7.63 17.40
C VAL A 304 25.76 -8.27 18.76
N TRP A 305 24.66 -7.93 19.41
CA TRP A 305 24.26 -8.41 20.73
C TRP A 305 23.17 -9.46 20.58
N VAL A 306 23.25 -10.54 21.34
CA VAL A 306 22.22 -11.59 21.33
C VAL A 306 21.68 -11.76 22.75
N GLU A 307 20.36 -11.73 22.89
CA GLU A 307 19.70 -12.06 24.15
C GLU A 307 20.02 -13.50 24.55
N ASP A 308 20.39 -13.70 25.82
CA ASP A 308 20.99 -14.96 26.26
C ASP A 308 20.07 -16.17 26.06
N SER A 309 18.74 -16.01 26.12
CA SER A 309 17.78 -17.10 25.86
C SER A 309 17.62 -17.45 24.37
N CYS A 310 18.11 -16.59 23.47
CA CYS A 310 18.15 -16.79 22.04
C CYS A 310 19.52 -17.26 21.53
N TYR A 311 20.51 -17.46 22.40
CA TYR A 311 21.85 -17.89 21.98
C TYR A 311 22.11 -19.39 22.22
N GLN A 312 22.79 -20.04 21.28
CA GLN A 312 23.35 -21.39 21.47
C GLN A 312 24.78 -21.48 20.96
N SER A 313 25.60 -22.33 21.60
CA SER A 313 26.98 -22.58 21.20
C SER A 313 27.07 -23.21 19.80
N SER A 314 28.17 -22.94 19.10
CA SER A 314 28.42 -23.25 17.68
C SER A 314 28.40 -24.73 17.26
N GLU A 315 28.26 -25.68 18.19
CA GLU A 315 28.24 -27.12 17.91
C GLU A 315 26.88 -27.63 17.40
N ILE A 316 25.81 -26.84 17.56
CA ILE A 316 24.46 -27.18 17.13
C ILE A 316 24.03 -26.22 16.01
N ALA A 317 23.42 -26.74 14.94
CA ALA A 317 22.87 -25.91 13.88
C ALA A 317 21.81 -24.94 14.44
N ALA A 318 21.90 -23.67 14.05
CA ALA A 318 20.91 -22.64 14.38
C ALA A 318 19.50 -23.09 13.94
N SER A 319 18.51 -22.95 14.81
CA SER A 319 17.11 -23.33 14.51
C SER A 319 16.13 -22.64 15.46
N GLY A 320 14.91 -22.41 14.99
CA GLY A 320 13.92 -21.61 15.68
C GLY A 320 14.50 -20.27 16.08
N LYS A 321 14.30 -19.85 17.33
CA LYS A 321 14.90 -18.62 17.86
C LYS A 321 16.38 -18.71 18.26
N MET A 322 17.02 -19.86 18.12
CA MET A 322 18.40 -20.05 18.58
C MET A 322 19.40 -19.60 17.53
N VAL A 323 20.24 -18.62 17.90
CA VAL A 323 21.27 -17.99 17.08
C VAL A 323 22.64 -18.51 17.52
N THR A 324 23.50 -18.86 16.55
CA THR A 324 24.87 -19.31 16.80
C THR A 324 25.86 -18.16 16.63
N GLN A 325 27.05 -18.33 17.22
CA GLN A 325 28.19 -17.42 17.02
C GLN A 325 28.49 -17.15 15.53
N LYS A 326 28.43 -18.21 14.71
CA LYS A 326 28.69 -18.10 13.26
C LYS A 326 27.65 -17.24 12.57
N LEU A 327 26.37 -17.40 12.91
CA LEU A 327 25.27 -16.64 12.34
C LEU A 327 25.35 -15.16 12.75
N ALA A 328 25.64 -14.87 14.03
CA ALA A 328 25.86 -13.52 14.51
C ALA A 328 27.04 -12.84 13.80
N GLN A 329 28.15 -13.56 13.60
CA GLN A 329 29.32 -13.02 12.91
C GLN A 329 29.07 -12.77 11.42
N GLU A 330 28.33 -13.64 10.74
CA GLU A 330 27.94 -13.40 9.36
C GLU A 330 27.08 -12.13 9.24
N LEU A 331 26.08 -11.97 10.12
CA LEU A 331 25.24 -10.77 10.16
C LEU A 331 26.11 -9.50 10.35
N ALA A 332 27.04 -9.54 11.31
CA ALA A 332 27.95 -8.43 11.58
C ALA A 332 28.82 -8.09 10.37
N ASN A 333 29.38 -9.11 9.71
CA ASN A 333 30.23 -8.94 8.54
C ASN A 333 29.45 -8.37 7.35
N THR A 334 28.25 -8.89 7.08
CA THR A 334 27.37 -8.39 6.02
C THR A 334 27.03 -6.92 6.24
N PHE A 335 26.61 -6.55 7.45
CA PHE A 335 26.32 -5.15 7.75
C PHE A 335 27.56 -4.26 7.59
N ALA A 336 28.69 -4.64 8.19
CA ALA A 336 29.93 -3.86 8.12
C ALA A 336 30.44 -3.65 6.68
N GLN A 337 30.28 -4.67 5.83
CA GLN A 337 30.70 -4.61 4.44
C GLN A 337 29.87 -3.61 3.61
N HIS A 338 28.58 -3.43 3.93
CA HIS A 338 27.65 -2.72 3.04
C HIS A 338 27.02 -1.45 3.64
N CYS A 339 27.11 -1.21 4.96
CA CYS A 339 26.52 -0.02 5.60
C CYS A 339 27.04 1.30 5.00
N ASP A 340 28.30 1.37 4.59
CA ASP A 340 28.86 2.57 3.94
C ASP A 340 28.26 2.82 2.55
N SER A 341 27.81 1.78 1.83
CA SER A 341 27.08 1.94 0.56
C SER A 341 25.73 2.61 0.78
N GLU A 342 25.06 2.28 1.88
CA GLU A 342 23.78 2.90 2.23
C GLU A 342 23.97 4.35 2.70
N ARG A 343 24.97 4.60 3.56
CA ARG A 343 25.34 5.96 3.98
C ARG A 343 25.69 6.86 2.79
N ALA A 344 26.38 6.31 1.78
CA ALA A 344 26.72 7.05 0.56
C ALA A 344 25.48 7.58 -0.18
N VAL A 345 24.35 6.87 -0.10
CA VAL A 345 23.07 7.29 -0.70
C VAL A 345 22.28 8.20 0.23
N PHE A 346 21.98 7.75 1.44
CA PHE A 346 20.99 8.42 2.30
C PHE A 346 21.60 9.49 3.22
N GLY A 347 22.90 9.39 3.53
CA GLY A 347 23.58 10.23 4.52
C GLY A 347 23.99 9.43 5.75
N ASP A 348 24.48 10.11 6.76
CA ASP A 348 24.88 9.47 8.01
C ASP A 348 23.71 9.44 9.00
N GLU A 349 23.72 8.47 9.89
CA GLU A 349 22.82 8.47 11.04
C GLU A 349 23.08 9.65 11.99
N LYS A 350 22.18 9.86 12.95
CA LYS A 350 22.31 10.95 13.91
C LYS A 350 23.49 10.71 14.86
N GLU A 351 24.43 11.65 14.93
CA GLU A 351 25.55 11.54 15.88
C GLU A 351 25.19 11.97 17.32
N LYS A 352 24.17 12.82 17.49
CA LYS A 352 23.84 13.42 18.79
C LYS A 352 22.55 12.86 19.39
N PHE A 353 22.64 12.48 20.67
CA PHE A 353 21.49 12.17 21.51
C PHE A 353 20.56 13.37 21.70
N ILE A 354 19.27 13.08 21.88
CA ILE A 354 18.24 14.08 22.14
C ILE A 354 18.15 14.30 23.65
N GLU A 355 18.35 15.54 24.09
CA GLU A 355 18.12 15.93 25.48
C GLU A 355 16.62 16.11 25.74
N GLY A 356 16.14 15.40 26.76
CA GLY A 356 14.78 15.53 27.25
C GLY A 356 14.57 16.80 28.09
N GLY A 357 14.01 17.85 27.49
CA GLY A 357 13.38 18.95 28.22
C GLY A 357 14.32 20.00 28.82
N GLY A 358 14.50 21.12 28.12
CA GLY A 358 14.97 22.37 28.71
C GLY A 358 15.65 23.29 27.72
N SER A 359 15.20 24.55 27.63
CA SER A 359 15.83 25.64 26.86
C SER A 359 17.21 26.08 27.37
N ASN A 360 17.80 25.33 28.32
CA ASN A 360 19.14 25.53 28.83
C ASN A 360 20.00 24.35 28.39
N GLY A 361 20.20 24.22 27.07
CA GLY A 361 21.09 23.22 26.50
C GLY A 361 22.47 23.35 27.13
N LYS A 362 22.89 22.33 27.89
CA LYS A 362 24.31 22.17 28.18
C LYS A 362 24.98 21.94 26.83
N ASN A 363 26.16 22.53 26.63
CA ASN A 363 26.90 22.38 25.39
C ASN A 363 27.20 20.88 25.13
N LEU A 364 26.51 20.29 24.15
CA LEU A 364 26.73 18.96 23.57
C LEU A 364 28.06 18.88 22.78
N ASN A 365 29.13 19.43 23.34
CA ASN A 365 30.49 19.35 22.80
C ASN A 365 31.32 18.28 23.52
N ASP A 366 30.71 17.48 24.40
CA ASP A 366 31.37 16.34 25.02
C ASP A 366 30.97 15.05 24.27
N PRO A 367 31.84 14.52 23.38
CA PRO A 367 31.61 13.24 22.71
C PRO A 367 31.60 12.04 23.69
N ASP A 368 32.03 12.23 24.94
CA ASP A 368 32.02 11.18 25.98
C ASP A 368 30.70 11.12 26.79
N TYR A 369 29.71 11.97 26.50
CA TYR A 369 28.39 11.87 27.13
C TYR A 369 27.49 10.84 26.42
N GLY A 370 27.52 9.60 26.93
CA GLY A 370 26.27 8.88 27.21
C GLY A 370 26.04 7.50 26.58
N SER A 371 26.82 7.07 25.58
CA SER A 371 26.71 5.71 25.02
C SER A 371 27.88 4.84 25.45
N ASP A 372 27.57 3.71 26.08
CA ASP A 372 28.54 2.67 26.45
C ASP A 372 29.21 2.00 25.23
N THR A 373 28.67 2.25 24.04
CA THR A 373 29.12 1.71 22.76
C THR A 373 29.57 2.79 21.78
N LYS A 374 29.78 4.02 22.26
CA LYS A 374 30.16 5.20 21.45
C LYS A 374 29.17 5.43 20.30
N ASP A 375 29.69 5.70 19.11
CA ASP A 375 29.00 5.98 17.86
C ASP A 375 28.80 4.73 16.99
N TYR A 376 29.02 3.53 17.54
CA TYR A 376 28.79 2.29 16.82
C TYR A 376 27.32 1.92 16.72
N VAL A 377 26.96 1.32 15.58
CA VAL A 377 25.64 0.72 15.37
C VAL A 377 25.53 -0.58 16.17
N ASN A 378 24.50 -0.67 17.00
CA ASN A 378 24.19 -1.84 17.81
C ASN A 378 23.02 -2.60 17.18
N ILE A 379 23.26 -3.86 16.83
CA ILE A 379 22.25 -4.77 16.31
C ILE A 379 21.91 -5.76 17.41
N VAL A 380 20.67 -5.74 17.90
CA VAL A 380 20.25 -6.61 19.00
C VAL A 380 19.31 -7.69 18.48
N ILE A 381 19.69 -8.95 18.70
CA ILE A 381 18.96 -10.12 18.24
C ILE A 381 18.24 -10.79 19.42
N TYR A 382 16.91 -10.90 19.33
CA TYR A 382 16.07 -11.56 20.33
C TYR A 382 14.71 -11.95 19.74
N ASP A 383 13.90 -12.68 20.49
CA ASP A 383 12.53 -13.09 20.14
C ASP A 383 11.56 -11.90 20.28
N ILE A 384 11.38 -11.14 19.19
CA ILE A 384 10.60 -9.90 19.16
C ILE A 384 9.13 -10.22 19.49
N GLY A 385 8.56 -9.44 20.41
CA GLY A 385 7.21 -9.67 20.88
C GLY A 385 7.00 -10.94 21.71
N ALA A 386 8.08 -11.69 21.99
CA ALA A 386 8.02 -13.05 22.54
C ALA A 386 6.98 -13.93 21.81
N ASP A 387 6.92 -13.77 20.48
CA ASP A 387 5.86 -14.31 19.65
C ASP A 387 6.24 -15.64 18.98
N TYR A 388 7.51 -16.06 19.06
CA TYR A 388 7.94 -17.32 18.50
C TYR A 388 7.28 -18.51 19.18
N ASN A 389 6.46 -19.22 18.41
CA ASN A 389 5.80 -20.43 18.88
C ASN A 389 6.39 -21.68 18.22
N ASN A 390 7.17 -22.45 18.97
CA ASN A 390 7.77 -23.72 18.53
C ASN A 390 6.79 -24.73 17.88
N LYS A 391 5.48 -24.65 18.17
CA LYS A 391 4.49 -25.59 17.65
C LYS A 391 4.02 -25.25 16.23
N VAL A 392 3.92 -23.96 15.93
CA VAL A 392 3.45 -23.47 14.62
C VAL A 392 4.58 -22.84 13.80
N GLN A 393 5.74 -22.60 14.42
CA GLN A 393 6.90 -21.91 13.86
C GLN A 393 6.49 -20.60 13.18
N GLN A 394 5.92 -19.67 13.95
CA GLN A 394 5.42 -18.39 13.43
C GLN A 394 5.94 -17.24 14.28
N CYS A 395 6.25 -16.13 13.60
CA CYS A 395 6.63 -14.82 14.14
C CYS A 395 6.06 -13.74 13.21
N ASN A 396 5.85 -12.52 13.69
CA ASN A 396 5.18 -11.47 12.92
C ASN A 396 6.10 -10.32 12.48
N VAL A 397 7.14 -10.01 13.25
CA VAL A 397 8.00 -8.85 13.02
C VAL A 397 9.42 -9.31 12.76
N ALA A 398 10.01 -8.98 11.61
CA ALA A 398 11.38 -9.41 11.30
C ALA A 398 12.46 -8.53 11.95
N GLY A 399 12.14 -7.27 12.20
CA GLY A 399 13.03 -6.29 12.81
C GLY A 399 12.35 -4.94 12.97
N TYR A 400 12.99 -4.04 13.71
CA TYR A 400 12.57 -2.65 13.83
C TYR A 400 13.69 -1.70 14.25
N PHE A 401 13.56 -0.46 13.83
CA PHE A 401 14.22 0.70 14.41
C PHE A 401 13.25 1.46 15.34
N PHE A 402 13.73 1.93 16.50
CA PHE A 402 12.96 2.84 17.34
C PHE A 402 13.83 3.98 17.87
N SER A 403 13.42 5.21 17.55
CA SER A 403 14.06 6.46 17.95
C SER A 403 14.21 6.65 19.47
N LYS A 404 13.51 5.87 20.31
CA LYS A 404 13.61 5.92 21.77
C LYS A 404 15.05 5.83 22.27
N ASP A 405 15.91 5.07 21.59
CA ASP A 405 17.27 4.78 22.04
C ASP A 405 18.22 5.97 21.89
N TYR A 406 17.78 7.03 21.19
CA TYR A 406 18.49 8.29 21.09
C TYR A 406 18.12 9.28 22.20
N LEU A 407 17.13 8.96 23.04
CA LEU A 407 16.72 9.83 24.14
C LEU A 407 17.68 9.65 25.30
N SER A 408 18.29 10.74 25.76
CA SER A 408 19.02 10.74 27.03
C SER A 408 18.05 10.84 28.22
N GLU A 409 18.48 10.36 29.39
CA GLU A 409 17.84 10.64 30.68
C GLU A 409 17.78 12.15 30.93
N GLY A 410 16.75 12.79 30.38
CA GLY A 410 16.42 14.17 30.68
C GLY A 410 15.94 14.30 32.11
N ASN A 411 16.21 15.46 32.73
CA ASN A 411 15.63 15.82 34.01
C ASN A 411 14.15 16.19 33.82
N TYR A 412 13.34 15.21 33.41
CA TYR A 412 11.89 15.31 33.29
C TYR A 412 11.33 15.41 34.71
N ASN A 413 11.40 16.61 35.30
CA ASN A 413 11.06 16.93 36.68
C ASN A 413 9.60 16.54 37.03
N GLY A 414 9.34 15.26 37.27
CA GLY A 414 8.05 14.71 37.70
C GLY A 414 6.89 14.81 36.69
N VAL A 415 7.14 15.13 35.41
CA VAL A 415 6.08 15.19 34.39
C VAL A 415 5.95 13.82 33.71
N ASP A 416 4.83 13.14 33.92
CA ASP A 416 4.52 11.84 33.30
C ASP A 416 4.11 12.00 31.82
N THR A 417 5.05 12.44 30.98
CA THR A 417 4.86 12.54 29.53
C THR A 417 5.19 11.23 28.81
N TYR A 418 4.72 11.08 27.58
CA TYR A 418 5.13 9.97 26.71
C TYR A 418 6.66 9.97 26.49
N ALA A 419 7.25 11.14 26.22
CA ALA A 419 8.70 11.29 26.04
C ALA A 419 9.51 10.87 27.29
N SER A 420 9.05 11.21 28.49
CA SER A 420 9.71 10.77 29.73
C SER A 420 9.59 9.26 29.96
N LYS A 421 8.49 8.63 29.52
CA LYS A 421 8.36 7.16 29.56
C LYS A 421 9.35 6.51 28.59
N LEU A 422 9.47 7.04 27.37
CA LEU A 422 10.45 6.56 26.39
C LEU A 422 11.89 6.73 26.85
N ALA A 423 12.23 7.87 27.45
CA ALA A 423 13.58 8.10 27.98
C ALA A 423 13.96 7.08 29.07
N ASN A 424 13.01 6.66 29.91
CA ASN A 424 13.24 5.62 30.94
C ASN A 424 13.50 4.21 30.37
N ILE A 425 13.20 3.98 29.09
CA ILE A 425 13.43 2.70 28.40
C ILE A 425 14.37 2.85 27.20
N SER A 426 15.12 3.96 27.16
CA SER A 426 16.16 4.20 26.17
C SER A 426 17.37 3.34 26.46
N ASN A 427 18.04 2.87 25.41
CA ASN A 427 19.32 2.17 25.50
C ASN A 427 20.54 3.08 25.26
N HIS A 428 20.32 4.39 25.11
CA HIS A 428 21.36 5.41 24.96
C HIS A 428 22.40 5.08 23.87
N GLY A 429 21.96 4.80 22.65
CA GLY A 429 22.86 4.49 21.54
C GLY A 429 22.15 4.33 20.20
N LYS A 430 22.93 3.96 19.18
CA LYS A 430 22.43 3.69 17.83
C LYS A 430 21.93 2.24 17.74
N TYR A 431 20.70 1.96 18.14
CA TYR A 431 20.15 0.59 18.16
C TYR A 431 19.13 0.35 17.05
N PHE A 432 19.16 -0.85 16.49
CA PHE A 432 17.99 -1.46 15.87
C PHE A 432 17.97 -2.96 16.20
N TYR A 433 16.82 -3.56 15.98
CA TYR A 433 16.45 -4.85 16.54
C TYR A 433 16.09 -5.83 15.45
N ILE A 434 16.51 -7.09 15.61
CA ILE A 434 16.27 -8.16 14.66
C ILE A 434 15.67 -9.36 15.38
N ASP A 435 14.65 -9.96 14.76
CA ASP A 435 13.98 -11.11 15.34
C ASP A 435 14.78 -12.40 15.15
N ALA A 436 15.12 -13.03 16.26
CA ALA A 436 16.01 -14.19 16.34
C ALA A 436 15.53 -15.39 15.50
N PRO A 437 14.22 -15.75 15.48
CA PRO A 437 13.70 -16.76 14.58
C PRO A 437 13.96 -16.42 13.11
N PHE A 438 13.73 -15.18 12.69
CA PHE A 438 13.90 -14.81 11.28
C PHE A 438 15.36 -14.96 10.80
N CYS A 439 16.36 -14.92 11.69
CA CYS A 439 17.74 -15.27 11.33
C CYS A 439 17.87 -16.71 10.77
N ASN A 440 16.95 -17.60 11.17
CA ASN A 440 16.87 -19.01 10.76
C ASN A 440 15.76 -19.30 9.73
N TYR A 441 15.12 -18.27 9.19
CA TYR A 441 14.01 -18.39 8.25
C TYR A 441 14.47 -18.97 6.90
N VAL A 442 13.75 -19.98 6.42
CA VAL A 442 13.97 -20.62 5.11
C VAL A 442 12.77 -20.43 4.19
N SER A 443 11.56 -20.59 4.74
CA SER A 443 10.30 -20.43 4.03
C SER A 443 9.17 -20.21 5.04
N LYS A 444 7.95 -19.90 4.57
CA LYS A 444 6.74 -19.82 5.39
C LYS A 444 6.65 -21.03 6.33
N ASP A 445 6.49 -20.75 7.63
CA ASP A 445 6.42 -21.74 8.71
C ASP A 445 7.65 -22.68 8.85
N ASN A 446 8.82 -22.28 8.33
CA ASN A 446 10.07 -23.06 8.39
C ASN A 446 11.26 -22.22 8.88
N TYR A 447 11.68 -22.52 10.10
CA TYR A 447 12.74 -21.81 10.83
C TYR A 447 13.89 -22.75 11.19
N THR A 448 14.16 -23.76 10.36
CA THR A 448 15.13 -24.83 10.66
C THR A 448 16.60 -24.43 10.46
N GLY A 449 16.87 -23.18 10.06
CA GLY A 449 18.21 -22.65 9.84
C GLY A 449 18.75 -22.96 8.45
N ASN A 450 19.54 -22.04 7.90
CA ASN A 450 20.10 -22.13 6.56
C ASN A 450 21.61 -22.48 6.58
N ASN A 451 22.00 -23.57 7.24
CA ASN A 451 23.42 -23.98 7.38
C ASN A 451 24.33 -22.92 8.04
N ASN A 452 23.81 -22.20 9.04
CA ASN A 452 24.44 -21.01 9.62
C ASN A 452 24.73 -19.93 8.57
N LYS A 453 23.81 -19.78 7.60
CA LYS A 453 23.68 -18.62 6.72
C LYS A 453 22.54 -17.75 7.23
N VAL A 454 22.71 -16.44 7.32
CA VAL A 454 21.61 -15.51 7.63
C VAL A 454 20.56 -15.57 6.52
N SER A 455 19.27 -15.54 6.89
CA SER A 455 18.19 -15.52 5.91
C SER A 455 18.22 -14.25 5.04
N GLU A 456 17.82 -14.37 3.77
CA GLU A 456 17.73 -13.21 2.87
C GLU A 456 16.75 -12.15 3.39
N THR A 457 15.68 -12.58 4.08
CA THR A 457 14.72 -11.68 4.75
C THR A 457 15.41 -10.81 5.80
N ILE A 458 16.26 -11.39 6.66
CA ILE A 458 16.99 -10.61 7.66
C ILE A 458 18.02 -9.71 7.00
N ILE A 459 18.76 -10.17 5.99
CA ILE A 459 19.69 -9.30 5.28
C ILE A 459 18.96 -8.09 4.69
N SER A 460 17.79 -8.28 4.07
CA SER A 460 16.96 -7.16 3.59
C SER A 460 16.51 -6.24 4.73
N THR A 461 16.02 -6.83 5.83
CA THR A 461 15.53 -6.11 7.01
C THR A 461 16.62 -5.27 7.66
N LEU A 462 17.86 -5.77 7.75
CA LEU A 462 18.98 -5.02 8.34
C LEU A 462 19.15 -3.63 7.73
N PHE A 463 19.09 -3.56 6.40
CA PHE A 463 19.26 -2.31 5.68
C PHE A 463 17.97 -1.50 5.62
N HIS A 464 16.81 -2.16 5.67
CA HIS A 464 15.52 -1.48 5.89
C HIS A 464 15.53 -0.67 7.19
N GLU A 465 15.90 -1.30 8.31
CA GLU A 465 15.92 -0.64 9.62
C GLU A 465 17.07 0.36 9.75
N PHE A 466 18.20 0.11 9.08
CA PHE A 466 19.29 1.07 9.03
C PHE A 466 18.90 2.33 8.24
N GLN A 467 18.12 2.19 7.16
CA GLN A 467 17.57 3.35 6.44
C GLN A 467 16.73 4.22 7.37
N HIS A 468 15.87 3.64 8.21
CA HIS A 468 15.09 4.40 9.18
C HIS A 468 15.97 5.16 10.18
N MET A 469 17.03 4.52 10.66
CA MET A 469 18.02 5.15 11.55
C MET A 469 18.70 6.35 10.89
N ILE A 470 19.08 6.24 9.61
CA ILE A 470 19.64 7.34 8.83
C ILE A 470 18.59 8.45 8.65
N ASN A 471 17.37 8.09 8.24
CA ASN A 471 16.29 9.04 8.00
C ASN A 471 15.96 9.87 9.25
N PHE A 472 15.99 9.26 10.44
CA PHE A 472 15.84 9.95 11.72
C PHE A 472 16.93 11.00 11.98
N GLY A 473 18.13 10.80 11.46
CA GLY A 473 19.23 11.79 11.52
C GLY A 473 19.16 12.87 10.44
N GLN A 474 18.67 12.53 9.25
CA GLN A 474 18.71 13.41 8.08
C GLN A 474 17.50 14.32 7.95
N LYS A 475 16.30 13.88 8.33
CA LYS A 475 15.06 14.64 8.18
C LYS A 475 14.73 15.42 9.45
N VAL A 476 14.34 16.69 9.27
CA VAL A 476 13.82 17.53 10.34
C VAL A 476 12.29 17.42 10.34
N GLY A 477 11.71 16.95 11.45
CA GLY A 477 10.27 16.82 11.64
C GLY A 477 9.69 15.43 11.35
N ASP A 478 8.39 15.29 11.58
CA ASP A 478 7.68 14.01 11.46
C ASP A 478 7.48 13.63 9.99
N ALA A 479 8.36 12.79 9.46
CA ALA A 479 8.21 12.26 8.11
C ALA A 479 6.97 11.34 8.05
N PRO A 480 6.06 11.48 7.06
CA PRO A 480 4.93 10.57 6.94
C PRO A 480 5.39 9.11 6.81
N SER A 481 4.71 8.17 7.48
CA SER A 481 5.13 6.76 7.52
C SER A 481 5.33 6.17 6.12
N TRP A 482 4.39 6.38 5.18
CA TRP A 482 4.54 5.89 3.79
C TRP A 482 5.84 6.35 3.12
N TYR A 483 6.29 7.57 3.41
CA TYR A 483 7.47 8.17 2.81
C TYR A 483 8.74 7.57 3.41
N ASN A 484 8.77 7.37 4.73
CA ASN A 484 9.86 6.70 5.41
C ASN A 484 10.00 5.25 4.92
N GLU A 485 8.90 4.50 4.90
CA GLU A 485 8.89 3.12 4.40
C GLU A 485 9.27 3.02 2.92
N MET A 486 8.82 3.97 2.09
CA MET A 486 9.20 4.03 0.69
C MET A 486 10.73 4.08 0.54
N LEU A 487 11.41 4.90 1.34
CA LEU A 487 12.86 5.02 1.30
C LEU A 487 13.57 3.74 1.78
N SER A 488 13.09 3.12 2.86
CA SER A 488 13.62 1.83 3.35
C SER A 488 13.49 0.72 2.32
N MET A 489 12.33 0.60 1.66
CA MET A 489 12.15 -0.41 0.61
C MET A 489 12.96 -0.10 -0.66
N LEU A 490 13.24 1.17 -0.94
CA LEU A 490 14.19 1.56 -2.00
C LEU A 490 15.63 1.22 -1.63
N ALA A 491 16.00 1.26 -0.34
CA ALA A 491 17.30 0.78 0.14
C ALA A 491 17.50 -0.70 -0.16
N GLU A 492 16.51 -1.53 0.17
CA GLU A 492 16.53 -2.95 -0.17
C GLU A 492 16.68 -3.18 -1.68
N ASP A 493 15.88 -2.48 -2.50
CA ASP A 493 15.87 -2.64 -3.96
C ASP A 493 17.23 -2.28 -4.59
N MET A 494 17.80 -1.13 -4.22
CA MET A 494 19.07 -0.68 -4.82
C MET A 494 20.28 -1.47 -4.35
N MET A 495 20.22 -2.10 -3.18
CA MET A 495 21.31 -2.90 -2.62
C MET A 495 21.19 -4.38 -2.93
N ARG A 496 20.05 -4.82 -3.48
CA ARG A 496 19.75 -6.22 -3.80
C ARG A 496 20.91 -6.97 -4.45
N GLN A 497 21.52 -6.41 -5.50
CA GLN A 497 22.60 -7.08 -6.24
C GLN A 497 23.87 -7.24 -5.40
N GLN A 498 24.29 -6.21 -4.66
CA GLN A 498 25.51 -6.27 -3.86
C GLN A 498 25.35 -7.15 -2.62
N LEU A 499 24.14 -7.25 -2.09
CA LEU A 499 23.80 -8.13 -0.97
C LEU A 499 23.58 -9.59 -1.40
N GLY A 500 23.64 -9.88 -2.71
CA GLY A 500 23.38 -11.21 -3.25
C GLY A 500 21.94 -11.68 -3.04
N LEU A 501 21.00 -10.74 -2.86
CA LEU A 501 19.58 -11.03 -2.65
C LEU A 501 18.92 -11.40 -3.98
N ASN A 502 18.02 -12.38 -3.93
CA ASN A 502 17.20 -12.71 -5.08
C ASN A 502 16.09 -11.64 -5.30
N GLU A 503 15.24 -11.79 -6.32
CA GLU A 503 14.14 -10.83 -6.61
C GLU A 503 13.05 -10.77 -5.52
N SER A 504 13.19 -11.48 -4.39
CA SER A 504 12.25 -11.57 -3.25
C SER A 504 11.71 -10.21 -2.81
N VAL A 505 12.61 -9.23 -2.66
CA VAL A 505 12.30 -7.84 -2.26
C VAL A 505 11.18 -7.22 -3.12
N ARG A 506 11.16 -7.52 -4.42
CA ARG A 506 10.15 -7.03 -5.37
C ARG A 506 8.99 -8.01 -5.54
N LYS A 507 9.28 -9.31 -5.49
CA LYS A 507 8.36 -10.42 -5.76
C LYS A 507 7.23 -10.53 -4.75
N GLU A 508 7.39 -10.03 -3.54
CA GLU A 508 6.28 -10.02 -2.58
C GLU A 508 5.45 -8.73 -2.72
N ARG A 509 6.12 -7.60 -2.93
CA ARG A 509 5.48 -6.28 -2.90
C ARG A 509 4.70 -5.95 -4.17
N LEU A 510 5.24 -6.24 -5.35
CA LEU A 510 4.60 -5.87 -6.62
C LEU A 510 3.36 -6.71 -6.98
N PRO A 511 3.31 -8.03 -6.73
CA PRO A 511 2.06 -8.78 -6.81
C PRO A 511 0.98 -8.26 -5.86
N ALA A 512 1.36 -7.94 -4.62
CA ALA A 512 0.44 -7.38 -3.65
C ALA A 512 -0.05 -5.98 -4.07
N PHE A 513 0.83 -5.14 -4.62
CA PHE A 513 0.43 -3.88 -5.26
C PHE A 513 -0.57 -4.14 -6.39
N ASN A 514 -0.21 -4.99 -7.35
CA ASN A 514 -1.06 -5.31 -8.49
C ASN A 514 -2.46 -5.75 -8.05
N LYS A 515 -2.55 -6.55 -6.99
CA LYS A 515 -3.82 -7.05 -6.45
C LYS A 515 -4.61 -6.03 -5.61
N TYR A 516 -3.92 -5.20 -4.83
CA TYR A 516 -4.53 -4.42 -3.75
C TYR A 516 -4.29 -2.90 -3.81
N TYR A 517 -3.74 -2.35 -4.91
CA TYR A 517 -3.45 -0.91 -5.03
C TYR A 517 -4.66 0.00 -4.77
N TRP A 518 -5.88 -0.47 -5.02
CA TRP A 518 -7.11 0.29 -4.78
C TRP A 518 -7.46 0.42 -3.29
N MET A 519 -6.80 -0.33 -2.39
CA MET A 519 -7.05 -0.32 -0.95
C MET A 519 -6.18 0.67 -0.19
N SER A 520 -5.02 1.08 -0.73
CA SER A 520 -4.14 2.11 -0.16
C SER A 520 -3.65 3.05 -1.25
N GLY A 521 -3.71 4.35 -1.00
CA GLY A 521 -3.10 5.33 -1.89
C GLY A 521 -1.56 5.30 -1.91
N ALA A 522 -0.96 6.11 -2.79
CA ALA A 522 0.50 6.23 -2.89
C ALA A 522 1.11 6.93 -1.67
N THR A 523 0.38 7.87 -1.06
CA THR A 523 0.79 8.62 0.14
C THR A 523 -0.03 8.27 1.38
N GLU A 524 -0.66 7.10 1.38
CA GLU A 524 -1.46 6.62 2.50
C GLU A 524 -0.74 5.50 3.23
N TYR A 525 -0.91 5.47 4.55
CA TYR A 525 -0.37 4.41 5.39
C TYR A 525 -1.46 3.83 6.30
N LEU A 526 -1.83 2.59 6.04
CA LEU A 526 -2.88 1.88 6.75
C LEU A 526 -2.34 1.25 8.04
N GLU A 527 -3.21 1.07 9.03
CA GLU A 527 -2.89 0.41 10.30
C GLU A 527 -3.23 -1.09 10.27
N GLY A 528 -2.61 -1.86 11.17
CA GLY A 528 -2.94 -3.27 11.44
C GLY A 528 -2.47 -4.22 10.35
N GLU A 529 -3.32 -5.19 9.97
CA GLU A 529 -2.96 -6.22 8.97
C GLU A 529 -2.84 -5.64 7.55
N ASN A 530 -3.47 -4.49 7.30
CA ASN A 530 -3.48 -3.83 6.00
C ASN A 530 -2.25 -2.94 5.77
N THR A 531 -1.40 -2.75 6.78
CA THR A 531 -0.15 -2.00 6.65
C THR A 531 0.70 -2.52 5.50
N VAL A 532 0.75 -3.84 5.28
CA VAL A 532 1.53 -4.46 4.18
C VAL A 532 1.07 -4.01 2.79
N ILE A 533 -0.21 -3.63 2.64
CA ILE A 533 -0.72 -3.05 1.38
C ILE A 533 -0.10 -1.67 1.14
N SER A 534 0.02 -0.84 2.19
CA SER A 534 0.68 0.46 2.10
C SER A 534 2.17 0.34 1.79
N TYR A 535 2.86 -0.68 2.31
CA TYR A 535 4.23 -0.98 1.88
C TYR A 535 4.28 -1.24 0.37
N SER A 536 3.40 -2.10 -0.13
CA SER A 536 3.34 -2.41 -1.57
C SER A 536 3.07 -1.17 -2.42
N THR A 537 2.16 -0.29 -2.03
CA THR A 537 1.80 0.90 -2.82
C THR A 537 2.88 1.98 -2.74
N ALA A 538 3.41 2.26 -1.55
CA ALA A 538 4.52 3.19 -1.36
C ALA A 538 5.77 2.73 -2.11
N TYR A 539 6.11 1.43 -2.05
CA TYR A 539 7.22 0.86 -2.82
C TYR A 539 7.00 1.00 -4.32
N ALA A 540 5.82 0.63 -4.84
CA ALA A 540 5.55 0.71 -6.27
C ALA A 540 5.70 2.16 -6.77
N PHE A 541 5.25 3.14 -6.00
CA PHE A 541 5.42 4.56 -6.31
C PHE A 541 6.90 4.98 -6.28
N GLY A 542 7.63 4.70 -5.19
CA GLY A 542 9.05 5.00 -5.08
C GLY A 542 9.92 4.34 -6.15
N ALA A 543 9.64 3.06 -6.46
CA ALA A 543 10.35 2.28 -7.46
C ALA A 543 10.21 2.88 -8.86
N TRP A 544 9.00 3.34 -9.21
CA TRP A 544 8.75 4.05 -10.46
C TRP A 544 9.43 5.43 -10.49
N LEU A 545 9.31 6.22 -9.42
CA LEU A 545 9.91 7.55 -9.31
C LEU A 545 11.41 7.51 -9.54
N ALA A 546 12.11 6.63 -8.80
CA ALA A 546 13.54 6.49 -8.87
C ALA A 546 13.99 6.15 -10.30
N ARG A 547 13.38 5.15 -10.93
CA ARG A 547 13.73 4.75 -12.32
C ARG A 547 13.40 5.82 -13.36
N THR A 548 12.34 6.59 -13.12
CA THR A 548 11.87 7.60 -14.08
C THR A 548 12.76 8.83 -14.08
N TYR A 549 13.08 9.38 -12.90
CA TYR A 549 13.67 10.72 -12.79
C TYR A 549 15.14 10.77 -12.39
N GLY A 550 15.83 9.66 -12.16
CA GLY A 550 17.28 9.74 -12.00
C GLY A 550 18.04 8.53 -11.54
N GLY A 551 17.40 7.49 -11.02
CA GLY A 551 18.04 6.34 -10.38
C GLY A 551 18.39 6.64 -8.92
N VAL A 552 19.54 6.13 -8.47
CA VAL A 552 19.95 6.21 -7.06
C VAL A 552 20.27 7.65 -6.63
N GLU A 553 20.75 8.51 -7.52
CA GLU A 553 20.95 9.94 -7.20
C GLU A 553 19.64 10.66 -6.85
N LEU A 554 18.53 10.30 -7.50
CA LEU A 554 17.22 10.87 -7.13
C LEU A 554 16.87 10.47 -5.70
N VAL A 555 17.03 9.18 -5.35
CA VAL A 555 16.77 8.67 -4.00
C VAL A 555 17.64 9.40 -2.96
N SER A 556 18.92 9.63 -3.27
CA SER A 556 19.82 10.42 -2.42
C SER A 556 19.31 11.84 -2.19
N LYS A 557 18.88 12.53 -3.25
CA LYS A 557 18.31 13.88 -3.17
C LYS A 557 16.99 13.94 -2.41
N ILE A 558 16.14 12.93 -2.57
CA ILE A 558 14.90 12.78 -1.79
C ILE A 558 15.27 12.67 -0.31
N SER A 559 16.18 11.77 0.06
CA SER A 559 16.58 11.55 1.45
C SER A 559 17.22 12.77 2.12
N ARG A 560 18.08 13.51 1.40
CA ARG A 560 18.95 14.53 2.00
C ARG A 560 18.42 15.96 1.96
N ASN A 561 17.32 16.21 1.23
CA ASN A 561 16.70 17.53 1.26
C ASN A 561 15.95 17.79 2.59
N GLN A 562 15.55 19.03 2.83
CA GLN A 562 14.93 19.46 4.11
C GLN A 562 13.41 19.21 4.18
N SER A 563 12.78 18.81 3.09
CA SER A 563 11.34 18.58 3.00
C SER A 563 11.01 17.09 3.24
N VAL A 564 9.75 16.75 3.51
CA VAL A 564 9.27 15.36 3.60
C VAL A 564 8.09 15.10 2.65
N GLY A 565 7.72 13.83 2.44
CA GLY A 565 6.57 13.47 1.62
C GLY A 565 6.68 13.90 0.14
N LEU A 566 5.55 14.27 -0.47
CA LEU A 566 5.50 14.68 -1.89
C LEU A 566 6.30 15.96 -2.17
N GLU A 567 6.41 16.87 -1.21
CA GLU A 567 7.22 18.08 -1.38
C GLU A 567 8.70 17.71 -1.56
N SER A 568 9.22 16.83 -0.71
CA SER A 568 10.58 16.29 -0.84
C SER A 568 10.85 15.64 -2.19
N ILE A 569 9.91 14.85 -2.68
CA ILE A 569 10.03 14.17 -3.98
C ILE A 569 10.09 15.20 -5.10
N ARG A 570 9.22 16.21 -5.10
CA ARG A 570 9.16 17.24 -6.13
C ARG A 570 10.39 18.14 -6.12
N ASP A 571 10.89 18.49 -4.93
CA ASP A 571 12.13 19.25 -4.78
C ASP A 571 13.32 18.47 -5.35
N ALA A 572 13.43 17.17 -5.06
CA ALA A 572 14.47 16.31 -5.59
C ALA A 572 14.37 16.11 -7.12
N ILE A 573 13.16 15.95 -7.68
CA ILE A 573 12.95 15.87 -9.13
C ILE A 573 13.40 17.17 -9.80
N ARG A 574 13.02 18.33 -9.23
CA ARG A 574 13.43 19.64 -9.74
C ARG A 574 14.94 19.79 -9.72
N GLU A 575 15.60 19.36 -8.65
CA GLU A 575 17.06 19.39 -8.55
C GLU A 575 17.75 18.39 -9.49
N GLN A 576 17.19 17.20 -9.70
CA GLN A 576 17.80 16.16 -10.54
C GLN A 576 17.61 16.43 -12.04
N THR A 577 16.47 16.97 -12.44
CA THR A 577 16.05 17.01 -13.85
C THR A 577 15.79 18.43 -14.37
N GLY A 578 15.69 19.42 -13.48
CA GLY A 578 15.20 20.76 -13.81
C GLY A 578 13.68 20.85 -14.01
N GLN A 579 12.95 19.73 -13.98
CA GLN A 579 11.51 19.71 -14.17
C GLN A 579 10.77 20.16 -12.90
N THR A 580 9.82 21.08 -13.05
CA THR A 580 8.90 21.45 -11.97
C THR A 580 7.56 20.78 -12.25
N LEU A 581 7.22 19.77 -11.44
CA LEU A 581 5.95 19.06 -11.52
C LEU A 581 5.06 19.47 -10.34
N THR A 582 3.75 19.48 -10.54
CA THR A 582 2.74 19.46 -9.48
C THR A 582 2.55 18.03 -8.95
N ALA A 583 1.90 17.89 -7.78
CA ALA A 583 1.54 16.56 -7.27
C ALA A 583 0.58 15.82 -8.22
N ASP A 584 -0.34 16.55 -8.83
CA ASP A 584 -1.31 16.03 -9.81
C ASP A 584 -0.62 15.47 -11.05
N GLU A 585 0.28 16.24 -11.67
CA GLU A 585 1.06 15.78 -12.83
C GLU A 585 1.90 14.54 -12.52
N LEU A 586 2.51 14.51 -11.32
CA LEU A 586 3.32 13.37 -10.89
C LEU A 586 2.49 12.10 -10.71
N LEU A 587 1.33 12.21 -10.04
CA LEU A 587 0.42 11.08 -9.85
C LEU A 587 -0.19 10.62 -11.18
N LYS A 588 -0.54 11.54 -12.10
CA LYS A 588 -1.01 11.18 -13.45
C LYS A 588 0.04 10.40 -14.23
N GLN A 589 1.31 10.79 -14.17
CA GLN A 589 2.40 10.05 -14.81
C GLN A 589 2.63 8.68 -14.16
N TYR A 590 2.52 8.59 -12.82
CA TYR A 590 2.59 7.31 -12.12
C TYR A 590 1.48 6.35 -12.56
N ILE A 591 0.24 6.83 -12.64
CA ILE A 591 -0.91 6.02 -13.05
C ILE A 591 -0.77 5.58 -14.50
N GLN A 592 -0.27 6.45 -15.39
CA GLN A 592 0.06 6.06 -16.76
C GLN A 592 1.07 4.89 -16.79
N ALA A 593 2.08 4.90 -15.93
CA ALA A 593 3.04 3.80 -15.81
C ALA A 593 2.42 2.49 -15.28
N CYS A 594 1.36 2.60 -14.49
CA CYS A 594 0.56 1.47 -14.00
C CYS A 594 -0.42 0.93 -15.06
N VAL A 595 -0.77 1.72 -16.07
CA VAL A 595 -1.75 1.36 -17.13
C VAL A 595 -1.06 0.85 -18.39
N PHE A 596 -0.06 1.58 -18.90
CA PHE A 596 0.52 1.26 -20.20
C PHE A 596 1.49 0.09 -20.14
N ARG A 597 1.26 -0.89 -21.02
CA ARG A 597 2.13 -2.06 -21.12
C ARG A 597 3.52 -1.71 -21.62
N THR A 598 4.52 -2.43 -21.10
CA THR A 598 5.93 -2.28 -21.43
C THR A 598 6.21 -2.13 -22.94
N GLY A 599 5.71 -3.05 -23.78
CA GLY A 599 5.91 -2.98 -25.23
C GLY A 599 5.24 -1.78 -25.89
N PHE A 600 4.07 -1.37 -25.39
CA PHE A 600 3.35 -0.21 -25.90
C PHE A 600 4.03 1.10 -25.49
N ALA A 601 4.28 1.29 -24.19
CA ALA A 601 4.87 2.51 -23.64
C ALA A 601 6.29 2.78 -24.18
N SER A 602 7.09 1.72 -24.37
CA SER A 602 8.49 1.82 -24.79
C SER A 602 8.67 1.93 -26.30
N THR A 603 7.60 1.88 -27.10
CA THR A 603 7.69 2.06 -28.56
C THR A 603 8.15 3.49 -28.86
N THR A 604 9.13 3.65 -29.77
CA THR A 604 9.81 4.91 -30.09
C THR A 604 8.87 6.09 -30.38
N GLY A 605 7.65 5.81 -30.86
CA GLY A 605 6.62 6.82 -31.17
C GLY A 605 5.74 7.27 -30.00
N HIS A 606 5.71 6.55 -28.87
CA HIS A 606 4.82 6.88 -27.74
C HIS A 606 5.56 7.53 -26.58
N GLN A 607 6.71 6.96 -26.16
CA GLN A 607 7.53 7.46 -25.04
C GLN A 607 6.73 7.75 -23.76
N LEU A 608 5.78 6.87 -23.44
CA LEU A 608 4.86 7.04 -22.31
C LEU A 608 5.53 6.65 -20.98
N PRO A 609 5.04 7.17 -19.83
CA PRO A 609 5.49 6.70 -18.52
C PRO A 609 5.38 5.17 -18.40
N THR A 610 6.41 4.55 -17.82
CA THR A 610 6.47 3.08 -17.65
C THR A 610 7.38 2.69 -16.48
N PHE A 611 7.12 1.52 -15.89
CA PHE A 611 8.03 0.87 -14.94
C PHE A 611 9.27 0.24 -15.62
N TYR A 612 9.20 0.00 -16.93
CA TYR A 612 10.23 -0.73 -17.66
C TYR A 612 11.39 0.16 -18.09
N LYS A 613 12.02 0.80 -17.11
CA LYS A 613 13.17 1.69 -17.29
C LYS A 613 14.22 1.40 -16.23
N ASP A 614 15.48 1.34 -16.62
CA ASP A 614 16.59 1.26 -15.68
C ASP A 614 16.82 2.63 -15.03
N GLY A 615 17.25 2.65 -13.77
CA GLY A 615 17.73 3.87 -13.13
C GLY A 615 18.94 4.40 -13.88
N THR A 616 18.94 5.70 -14.24
CA THR A 616 19.98 6.30 -15.08
C THR A 616 21.28 6.58 -14.34
N THR A 617 21.27 6.57 -13.01
CA THR A 617 22.45 6.83 -12.16
C THR A 617 22.58 5.79 -11.05
N SER A 618 23.82 5.67 -10.56
CA SER A 618 24.25 4.78 -9.48
C SER A 618 25.16 5.54 -8.53
N ILE A 619 25.13 5.18 -7.24
CA ILE A 619 26.11 5.66 -6.25
C ILE A 619 26.85 4.43 -5.72
N GLY A 620 28.16 4.36 -5.98
CA GLY A 620 28.94 3.16 -5.70
C GLY A 620 28.39 1.95 -6.46
N SER A 621 28.12 0.85 -5.74
CA SER A 621 27.49 -0.37 -6.26
C SER A 621 25.96 -0.36 -6.24
N CYS A 622 25.34 0.67 -5.65
CA CYS A 622 23.88 0.79 -5.59
C CYS A 622 23.34 1.15 -6.97
N SER A 623 22.40 0.35 -7.49
CA SER A 623 21.78 0.58 -8.80
C SER A 623 20.35 0.04 -8.83
N LEU A 624 19.54 0.56 -9.74
CA LEU A 624 18.14 0.16 -9.89
C LEU A 624 17.90 -0.40 -11.30
N THR A 625 17.54 -1.67 -11.37
CA THR A 625 17.20 -2.34 -12.63
C THR A 625 15.72 -2.22 -12.96
N LYS A 626 15.37 -2.19 -14.25
CA LYS A 626 14.00 -2.07 -14.75
C LYS A 626 13.04 -3.09 -14.17
N ILE A 627 11.78 -2.69 -14.03
CA ILE A 627 10.68 -3.52 -13.52
C ILE A 627 9.68 -3.74 -14.65
N ASN A 628 9.41 -5.00 -15.01
CA ASN A 628 8.28 -5.30 -15.89
C ASN A 628 7.04 -5.58 -15.05
N LEU A 629 6.30 -4.53 -14.67
CA LEU A 629 5.11 -4.65 -13.79
C LEU A 629 4.06 -5.65 -14.34
N PHE A 630 4.02 -5.80 -15.67
CA PHE A 630 3.15 -6.72 -16.40
C PHE A 630 3.82 -8.07 -16.72
N GLY A 631 4.94 -8.39 -16.07
CA GLY A 631 5.71 -9.60 -16.30
C GLY A 631 5.41 -10.74 -15.33
N GLU A 632 5.86 -11.94 -15.70
CA GLU A 632 5.67 -13.18 -14.95
C GLU A 632 6.13 -13.11 -13.49
N ALA A 633 7.21 -12.38 -13.22
CA ALA A 633 7.75 -12.21 -11.89
C ALA A 633 6.78 -11.54 -10.90
N TYR A 634 5.76 -10.82 -11.39
CA TYR A 634 4.83 -10.04 -10.56
C TYR A 634 3.36 -10.41 -10.78
N LYS A 635 3.11 -11.65 -11.24
CA LYS A 635 1.75 -12.16 -11.38
C LYS A 635 1.10 -12.42 -10.02
N TYR A 636 -0.22 -12.42 -9.99
CA TYR A 636 -1.01 -12.73 -8.79
C TYR A 636 -2.25 -13.53 -9.13
N ASN A 637 -2.76 -14.28 -8.14
CA ASN A 637 -4.04 -14.95 -8.20
C ASN A 637 -5.07 -14.14 -7.40
N PRO A 638 -6.18 -13.71 -8.01
CA PRO A 638 -7.17 -12.91 -7.29
C PRO A 638 -7.91 -13.72 -6.23
N TYR A 639 -8.13 -15.01 -6.48
CA TYR A 639 -8.81 -15.93 -5.57
C TYR A 639 -7.86 -17.01 -5.05
N THR A 640 -8.00 -17.34 -3.77
CA THR A 640 -7.38 -18.53 -3.17
C THR A 640 -7.81 -19.76 -3.97
N ASN A 641 -6.85 -20.53 -4.49
CA ASN A 641 -7.04 -21.70 -5.36
C ASN A 641 -7.48 -21.43 -6.81
N SER A 642 -7.37 -20.21 -7.32
CA SER A 642 -7.53 -19.98 -8.76
C SER A 642 -6.32 -20.50 -9.53
N SER A 643 -6.56 -21.22 -10.64
CA SER A 643 -5.54 -21.52 -11.66
C SER A 643 -5.33 -20.35 -12.64
N VAL A 644 -6.04 -19.24 -12.46
CA VAL A 644 -5.94 -18.07 -13.33
C VAL A 644 -5.08 -17.03 -12.65
N SER A 645 -3.95 -16.70 -13.27
CA SER A 645 -3.08 -15.62 -12.85
C SER A 645 -3.31 -14.36 -13.67
N TYR A 646 -2.98 -13.22 -13.09
CA TYR A 646 -3.09 -11.90 -13.71
C TYR A 646 -1.79 -11.14 -13.64
N TYR A 647 -1.58 -10.21 -14.59
CA TYR A 647 -0.42 -9.32 -14.64
C TYR A 647 -0.83 -7.85 -14.58
N GLY A 648 0.03 -7.03 -13.98
CA GLY A 648 -0.23 -5.61 -13.79
C GLY A 648 -1.38 -5.34 -12.82
N PRO A 649 -1.73 -4.08 -12.59
CA PRO A 649 -2.76 -3.72 -11.64
C PRO A 649 -4.13 -4.33 -11.97
N LEU A 650 -4.87 -4.71 -10.92
CA LEU A 650 -6.21 -5.27 -11.01
C LEU A 650 -7.17 -4.31 -11.72
N LEU A 651 -7.90 -4.84 -12.70
CA LEU A 651 -8.92 -4.12 -13.45
C LEU A 651 -10.31 -4.51 -12.95
N PHE A 652 -11.08 -3.50 -12.54
CA PHE A 652 -12.47 -3.67 -12.16
C PHE A 652 -13.39 -3.58 -13.37
N THR A 653 -14.63 -4.06 -13.22
CA THR A 653 -15.63 -3.82 -14.27
C THR A 653 -15.98 -2.35 -14.36
N SER A 654 -16.32 -1.90 -15.56
CA SER A 654 -16.64 -0.51 -15.87
C SER A 654 -17.82 0.08 -15.09
N THR A 655 -18.68 -0.77 -14.54
CA THR A 655 -19.88 -0.39 -13.76
C THR A 655 -19.64 -0.40 -12.25
N GLN A 656 -18.51 -0.91 -11.77
CA GLN A 656 -18.26 -1.06 -10.34
C GLN A 656 -17.96 0.28 -9.68
N LYS A 657 -18.61 0.56 -8.53
CA LYS A 657 -18.34 1.75 -7.72
C LYS A 657 -17.40 1.41 -6.57
N LEU A 658 -16.25 2.06 -6.53
CA LEU A 658 -15.23 1.88 -5.51
C LEU A 658 -14.84 3.22 -4.90
N ALA A 659 -14.53 3.23 -3.61
CA ALA A 659 -13.92 4.39 -2.99
C ALA A 659 -12.49 4.56 -3.55
N VAL A 660 -12.08 5.79 -3.78
CA VAL A 660 -10.75 6.10 -4.30
C VAL A 660 -9.91 6.66 -3.15
N ARG A 661 -8.84 5.95 -2.79
CA ARG A 661 -7.97 6.30 -1.66
C ARG A 661 -7.21 7.62 -1.88
N PRO A 662 -6.77 8.32 -0.82
CA PRO A 662 -5.96 9.53 -0.92
C PRO A 662 -4.78 9.36 -1.87
N THR A 663 -4.52 10.26 -2.81
CA THR A 663 -3.43 10.10 -3.82
C THR A 663 -3.45 8.75 -4.55
N GLY A 664 -4.63 8.15 -4.68
CA GLY A 664 -4.85 6.82 -5.21
C GLY A 664 -5.66 6.84 -6.50
N PHE A 665 -5.92 5.65 -7.04
CA PHE A 665 -6.70 5.48 -8.25
C PHE A 665 -7.40 4.12 -8.26
N VAL A 666 -8.40 3.99 -9.11
CA VAL A 666 -9.09 2.72 -9.38
C VAL A 666 -9.22 2.56 -10.89
N LEU A 667 -8.66 1.48 -11.43
CA LEU A 667 -8.72 1.16 -12.86
C LEU A 667 -9.93 0.30 -13.18
N HIS A 668 -10.59 0.67 -14.26
CA HIS A 668 -11.73 -0.03 -14.80
C HIS A 668 -11.47 -0.39 -16.26
N SER A 669 -11.79 -1.64 -16.61
CA SER A 669 -11.73 -2.07 -18.00
C SER A 669 -13.07 -1.82 -18.68
N ILE A 670 -13.04 -1.20 -19.86
CA ILE A 670 -14.21 -1.03 -20.73
C ILE A 670 -14.32 -2.22 -21.67
N GLY A 671 -13.24 -2.55 -22.38
CA GLY A 671 -13.26 -3.58 -23.41
C GLY A 671 -12.23 -3.34 -24.50
N THR A 672 -12.32 -4.15 -25.56
CA THR A 672 -11.56 -3.96 -26.79
C THR A 672 -12.52 -3.50 -27.88
N VAL A 673 -12.13 -2.47 -28.64
CA VAL A 673 -12.92 -1.99 -29.77
C VAL A 673 -12.53 -2.80 -31.01
N SER A 674 -13.42 -3.66 -31.47
CA SER A 674 -13.19 -4.53 -32.63
C SER A 674 -13.57 -3.89 -33.98
N THR A 675 -14.39 -2.84 -33.95
CA THR A 675 -14.91 -2.15 -35.14
C THR A 675 -14.05 -0.93 -35.51
N ASN A 676 -14.17 -0.48 -36.77
CA ASN A 676 -13.56 0.77 -37.25
C ASN A 676 -14.44 2.01 -36.99
N GLU A 677 -15.57 1.82 -36.34
CA GLU A 677 -16.54 2.85 -36.04
C GLU A 677 -16.16 3.64 -34.78
N ASP A 678 -16.78 4.81 -34.64
CA ASP A 678 -16.62 5.62 -33.45
C ASP A 678 -17.39 5.00 -32.28
N VAL A 679 -16.80 5.08 -31.08
CA VAL A 679 -17.37 4.53 -29.85
C VAL A 679 -17.85 5.68 -28.98
N MET A 680 -19.13 5.66 -28.60
CA MET A 680 -19.68 6.58 -27.61
C MET A 680 -19.63 5.93 -26.23
N LEU A 681 -18.89 6.55 -25.31
CA LEU A 681 -18.83 6.14 -23.91
C LEU A 681 -19.71 7.07 -23.07
N PHE A 682 -20.54 6.50 -22.20
CA PHE A 682 -21.40 7.25 -21.30
C PHE A 682 -21.00 7.01 -19.85
N PHE A 683 -20.54 8.07 -19.19
CA PHE A 683 -20.17 8.06 -17.79
C PHE A 683 -21.26 8.68 -16.93
N SER A 684 -21.44 8.17 -15.72
CA SER A 684 -22.29 8.81 -14.73
C SER A 684 -21.84 10.26 -14.46
N PRO A 685 -22.77 11.18 -14.13
CA PRO A 685 -22.43 12.56 -13.81
C PRO A 685 -21.54 12.61 -12.57
N GLN A 686 -20.71 13.65 -12.50
CA GLN A 686 -19.93 13.93 -11.31
C GLN A 686 -20.87 14.41 -10.18
N MET A 687 -20.84 13.70 -9.06
CA MET A 687 -21.68 14.00 -7.89
C MET A 687 -21.02 14.97 -6.90
N TYR A 688 -19.74 15.31 -7.10
CA TYR A 688 -18.94 16.14 -6.19
C TYR A 688 -18.61 17.50 -6.83
N SER A 689 -18.86 18.60 -6.13
CA SER A 689 -18.67 19.96 -6.66
C SER A 689 -17.21 20.38 -6.79
N ASP A 690 -16.29 19.72 -6.10
CA ASP A 690 -14.86 19.98 -6.30
C ASP A 690 -14.38 19.22 -7.53
N ALA A 691 -14.21 19.97 -8.62
CA ALA A 691 -13.73 19.45 -9.90
C ALA A 691 -12.32 18.85 -9.80
N ASN A 692 -11.54 19.20 -8.77
CA ASN A 692 -10.17 18.72 -8.61
C ASN A 692 -10.07 17.41 -7.83
N ALA A 693 -11.13 17.01 -7.12
CA ALA A 693 -11.06 15.88 -6.19
C ALA A 693 -11.21 14.52 -6.89
N ASN A 694 -12.16 14.37 -7.83
CA ASN A 694 -12.36 13.14 -8.61
C ASN A 694 -12.11 13.41 -10.10
N GLN A 695 -10.93 13.05 -10.58
CA GLN A 695 -10.61 13.14 -12.00
C GLN A 695 -10.87 11.79 -12.67
N LEU A 696 -11.52 11.83 -13.82
CA LEU A 696 -11.73 10.67 -14.66
C LEU A 696 -10.75 10.73 -15.84
N VAL A 697 -9.91 9.72 -16.00
CA VAL A 697 -8.96 9.66 -17.12
C VAL A 697 -9.22 8.41 -17.93
N LEU A 698 -9.42 8.56 -19.24
CA LEU A 698 -9.56 7.48 -20.21
C LEU A 698 -8.18 7.11 -20.76
N TYR A 699 -7.86 5.83 -20.83
CA TYR A 699 -6.62 5.31 -21.40
C TYR A 699 -6.92 4.40 -22.58
N VAL A 700 -6.09 4.51 -23.61
CA VAL A 700 -6.22 3.72 -24.84
C VAL A 700 -4.86 3.17 -25.25
N GLN A 701 -4.78 1.87 -25.47
CA GLN A 701 -3.55 1.22 -25.94
C GLN A 701 -3.87 0.05 -26.86
N ASN A 702 -2.86 -0.54 -27.50
CA ASN A 702 -3.04 -1.73 -28.31
C ASN A 702 -3.73 -2.84 -27.50
N GLN A 703 -4.54 -3.66 -28.19
CA GLN A 703 -5.27 -4.76 -27.57
C GLN A 703 -4.38 -5.61 -26.66
N PHE A 704 -4.90 -5.95 -25.48
CA PHE A 704 -4.21 -6.83 -24.55
C PHE A 704 -5.16 -7.62 -23.64
N SER A 705 -4.61 -8.63 -22.96
CA SER A 705 -5.28 -9.35 -21.86
C SER A 705 -4.40 -9.34 -20.61
N ASN A 706 -4.97 -8.97 -19.46
CA ASN A 706 -4.31 -9.07 -18.16
C ASN A 706 -4.38 -10.48 -17.56
N LYS A 707 -5.17 -11.37 -18.15
CA LYS A 707 -5.44 -12.74 -17.71
C LYS A 707 -4.49 -13.71 -18.41
N LEU A 708 -3.74 -14.48 -17.63
CA LEU A 708 -3.12 -15.71 -18.11
C LEU A 708 -4.14 -16.84 -17.94
N VAL A 709 -4.63 -17.39 -19.04
CA VAL A 709 -5.21 -18.73 -19.02
C VAL A 709 -4.03 -19.67 -19.16
N ASP A 710 -3.92 -20.69 -18.30
CA ASP A 710 -3.03 -21.84 -18.53
C ASP A 710 -3.50 -22.56 -19.81
N GLU A 711 -3.27 -21.95 -20.97
CA GLU A 711 -3.25 -22.68 -22.22
C GLU A 711 -1.93 -23.46 -22.21
N LEU A 712 -2.06 -24.75 -21.92
CA LEU A 712 -1.04 -25.74 -22.21
C LEU A 712 -0.66 -25.66 -23.70
N SER A 713 0.33 -24.83 -24.03
CA SER A 713 1.45 -25.12 -24.95
C SER A 713 2.13 -23.82 -25.40
N GLU A 714 3.42 -23.72 -25.14
CA GLU A 714 4.35 -23.00 -26.01
C GLU A 714 4.18 -23.50 -27.45
N ASP A 715 4.01 -22.58 -28.40
CA ASP A 715 4.46 -22.71 -29.79
C ASP A 715 5.46 -21.60 -30.09
#